data_AF-A0A6S7GWR7-F1
#
_entry.id   AF-A0A6S7GWR7-F1
#
_cell.length_a   1.000
_cell.length_b   1.000
_cell.length_c   1.000
_cell.angle_alpha   90.00
_cell.angle_beta   90.00
_cell.angle_gamma   90.00
#
_symmetry.space_group_name_H-M   'P 1'
#
loop_
_entity.id
_entity.type
_entity.pdbx_description
1 polymer ?
#
loop_
_entity_poly.entity_id
_entity_poly.type
_entity_poly.pdbx_seq_one_letter_code
_entity_poly.pdbx_strand_id
1 'polypeptide(L)'
;MFASATEWIWNYIIHEVSVIDCRSPIQCGVETRLCSIKLNNPAFEFTNWHGNKTRIIREGEEEFREDEWAMCIKIHENASGKLGNVLDIFCLATQPGRATVKLDLGRWYKFVNESEFSIFVESPWSPGSPVCDNNVGNVQVRNIGNKIIKAPSLNQETVTSKPDETVMKNERQDEKEKCSADSYENNNISDKCHSPNVPYIEWIPEFDGLTEKPLFPGDDHFKCLIHLGSQSSPKLLSSNDLTVFNYKKQIIADVKILRPGVMQAIIPLKDIRIGTGDKAHFTFHTPGENVLPLDISFTVYQKFDKESCKNIVLRKNNQKGFQCKNILASDIKGEDRCYLNNIERVCCVEKDGTKQVIKVEPINSDVRLILPELCDEVKCQKILLHLLRAIFYRKKASETDKERMKWKEKAMETYAANNQKHSSFCKHIKTKYADLMQQYNDEASKEIFAFFNEERGLNHVDLHGLLVVNEETLARDKEQLLEDNPEEKVITIINERRERGDEAVRKLKEKIDEFMEKMDIKARSEKKTWLEVIVGAGHHSMAGRQKIRPKVEMFLQEEYPGKISVVNEGALVVTFEEYPNGGRCFGHYYCQTCKKSWRSGQSFKNKWQGCFKCYDEGKGIKKCLPVMQQPLQKSELRGGAGARKYRHLKQLCQVCEEGGSCTM
;
A
#
# COMPACT_ATOMS: atom_id res chain seq x y z
N MET A 1 21.09 -25.40 -9.09
CA MET A 1 19.94 -26.20 -9.58
C MET A 1 19.11 -26.60 -8.38
N PHE A 2 17.83 -26.20 -8.35
CA PHE A 2 16.74 -26.56 -7.44
C PHE A 2 16.99 -26.55 -5.92
N ALA A 3 16.86 -25.38 -5.28
CA ALA A 3 16.58 -25.25 -3.85
C ALA A 3 15.82 -23.94 -3.48
N SER A 4 14.99 -23.39 -4.37
CA SER A 4 14.29 -22.11 -4.14
C SER A 4 12.77 -22.18 -4.36
N ALA A 5 12.16 -23.35 -4.17
CA ALA A 5 10.70 -23.51 -4.29
C ALA A 5 10.01 -23.96 -2.99
N THR A 6 10.77 -24.26 -1.92
CA THR A 6 10.21 -24.82 -0.67
C THR A 6 10.03 -23.80 0.46
N GLU A 7 10.66 -22.63 0.41
CA GLU A 7 10.45 -21.57 1.41
C GLU A 7 9.26 -20.64 1.13
N TRP A 8 8.70 -20.67 -0.10
CA TRP A 8 7.49 -19.92 -0.42
C TRP A 8 6.18 -20.65 -0.04
N ILE A 9 6.28 -21.87 0.49
CA ILE A 9 5.12 -22.74 0.81
C ILE A 9 4.73 -22.68 2.30
N TRP A 10 5.52 -22.07 3.19
CA TRP A 10 5.35 -22.25 4.65
C TRP A 10 4.59 -21.16 5.43
N ASN A 11 3.80 -20.29 4.81
CA ASN A 11 2.88 -19.40 5.57
C ASN A 11 1.52 -19.11 4.90
N TYR A 12 0.95 -20.09 4.20
CA TYR A 12 -0.51 -20.18 4.12
C TYR A 12 -0.98 -21.07 5.26
N ILE A 13 -1.03 -20.54 6.49
CA ILE A 13 -1.77 -21.21 7.56
C ILE A 13 -3.24 -21.02 7.22
N ILE A 14 -3.81 -22.00 6.53
CA ILE A 14 -5.24 -22.03 6.26
C ILE A 14 -5.90 -22.49 7.56
N HIS A 15 -6.39 -21.55 8.36
CA HIS A 15 -7.01 -21.86 9.64
C HIS A 15 -8.32 -22.61 9.43
N GLU A 16 -8.44 -23.77 10.05
CA GLU A 16 -9.67 -24.55 9.97
C GLU A 16 -10.79 -23.91 10.78
N VAL A 17 -11.93 -23.66 10.11
CA VAL A 17 -13.14 -23.09 10.73
C VAL A 17 -14.32 -24.07 10.64
N SER A 18 -15.15 -24.06 11.67
CA SER A 18 -16.41 -24.80 11.74
C SER A 18 -17.58 -23.87 12.04
N VAL A 19 -18.75 -24.15 11.48
CA VAL A 19 -19.99 -23.41 11.77
C VAL A 19 -20.70 -24.13 12.91
N ILE A 20 -20.91 -23.46 14.06
CA ILE A 20 -21.43 -24.10 15.28
C ILE A 20 -22.97 -24.10 15.32
N ASP A 21 -23.61 -23.02 14.87
CA ASP A 21 -25.05 -22.79 15.09
C ASP A 21 -25.66 -22.02 13.92
N CYS A 22 -26.85 -22.44 13.47
CA CYS A 22 -27.61 -21.87 12.34
C CYS A 22 -29.10 -22.23 12.51
N ARG A 23 -29.79 -21.69 13.53
CA ARG A 23 -31.15 -22.19 13.83
C ARG A 23 -32.21 -21.16 14.22
N SER A 24 -31.95 -19.86 14.11
CA SER A 24 -32.98 -18.87 14.45
C SER A 24 -33.68 -18.32 13.21
N PRO A 25 -35.02 -18.46 13.10
CA PRO A 25 -35.78 -17.77 12.05
C PRO A 25 -35.66 -16.25 12.22
N ILE A 26 -35.50 -15.53 11.11
CA ILE A 26 -35.36 -14.07 11.14
C ILE A 26 -36.73 -13.45 11.43
N GLN A 27 -36.85 -12.81 12.59
CA GLN A 27 -38.06 -12.07 12.97
C GLN A 27 -37.89 -10.58 12.67
N CYS A 28 -38.97 -9.95 12.21
CA CYS A 28 -38.98 -8.51 11.93
C CYS A 28 -38.67 -7.71 13.20
N GLY A 29 -37.70 -6.80 13.12
CA GLY A 29 -37.33 -5.92 14.23
C GLY A 29 -36.57 -6.59 15.37
N VAL A 30 -36.20 -7.87 15.24
CA VAL A 30 -35.42 -8.60 16.24
C VAL A 30 -34.04 -8.91 15.68
N GLU A 31 -33.00 -8.54 16.42
CA GLU A 31 -31.63 -8.90 16.09
C GLU A 31 -31.47 -10.42 16.22
N THR A 32 -31.38 -11.09 15.07
CA THR A 32 -31.36 -12.55 14.98
C THR A 32 -29.93 -12.99 14.65
N ARG A 33 -29.37 -13.89 15.46
CA ARG A 33 -28.08 -14.52 15.16
C ARG A 33 -28.27 -15.49 14.00
N LEU A 34 -27.66 -15.19 12.86
CA LEU A 34 -27.74 -16.02 11.66
C LEU A 34 -26.83 -17.24 11.78
N CYS A 35 -25.57 -17.01 12.15
CA CYS A 35 -24.63 -18.09 12.41
C CYS A 35 -23.50 -17.70 13.36
N SER A 36 -22.82 -18.74 13.87
CA SER A 36 -21.57 -18.63 14.63
C SER A 36 -20.47 -19.43 13.92
N ILE A 37 -19.35 -18.81 13.62
CA ILE A 37 -18.18 -19.47 13.02
C ILE A 37 -17.08 -19.58 14.07
N LYS A 38 -16.53 -20.77 14.26
CA LYS A 38 -15.46 -21.05 15.21
C LYS A 38 -14.16 -21.38 14.52
N LEU A 39 -13.05 -20.83 14.99
CA LEU A 39 -11.72 -21.36 14.69
C LEU A 39 -11.52 -22.66 15.48
N ASN A 40 -11.24 -23.74 14.77
CA ASN A 40 -11.04 -25.06 15.39
C ASN A 40 -9.80 -25.07 16.29
N ASN A 41 -8.82 -24.22 16.00
CA ASN A 41 -7.67 -24.03 16.87
C ASN A 41 -7.93 -22.86 17.84
N PRO A 42 -8.06 -23.13 19.16
CA PRO A 42 -8.39 -22.13 20.17
C PRO A 42 -7.25 -21.15 20.46
N ALA A 43 -6.04 -21.37 19.93
CA ALA A 43 -4.91 -20.47 20.08
C ALA A 43 -4.95 -19.27 19.11
N PHE A 44 -5.94 -19.20 18.22
CA PHE A 44 -6.09 -18.15 17.23
C PHE A 44 -7.38 -17.36 17.43
N GLU A 45 -7.35 -16.10 17.02
CA GLU A 45 -8.48 -15.17 17.05
C GLU A 45 -8.82 -14.76 15.62
N PHE A 46 -10.09 -14.40 15.37
CA PHE A 46 -10.45 -13.76 14.10
C PHE A 46 -9.80 -12.39 14.04
N THR A 47 -9.13 -12.08 12.95
CA THR A 47 -8.48 -10.79 12.78
C THR A 47 -8.87 -10.18 11.45
N ASN A 48 -9.48 -8.99 11.47
CA ASN A 48 -9.98 -8.29 10.29
C ASN A 48 -8.86 -7.58 9.50
N TRP A 49 -7.91 -8.34 8.93
CA TRP A 49 -6.76 -7.73 8.23
C TRP A 49 -7.08 -7.22 6.82
N HIS A 50 -8.15 -7.67 6.17
CA HIS A 50 -8.40 -7.37 4.75
C HIS A 50 -9.86 -7.09 4.34
N GLY A 51 -10.77 -6.79 5.29
CA GLY A 51 -12.14 -6.42 4.95
C GLY A 51 -12.95 -7.61 4.43
N ASN A 52 -13.18 -8.59 5.31
CA ASN A 52 -14.06 -9.73 5.06
C ASN A 52 -15.37 -9.25 4.42
N LYS A 53 -15.67 -9.75 3.22
CA LYS A 53 -16.89 -9.34 2.49
C LYS A 53 -18.01 -10.29 2.87
N THR A 54 -19.02 -9.74 3.52
CA THR A 54 -20.28 -10.45 3.77
C THR A 54 -21.30 -9.96 2.75
N ARG A 55 -21.91 -10.88 2.00
CA ARG A 55 -23.04 -10.56 1.12
C ARG A 55 -24.25 -11.36 1.57
N ILE A 56 -25.39 -10.69 1.70
CA ILE A 56 -26.68 -11.36 1.91
C ILE A 56 -27.48 -11.24 0.63
N ILE A 57 -27.97 -12.35 0.11
CA ILE A 57 -28.77 -12.39 -1.12
C ILE A 57 -30.13 -12.98 -0.78
N ARG A 58 -31.19 -12.39 -1.30
CA ARG A 58 -32.55 -12.93 -1.21
C ARG A 58 -32.72 -14.06 -2.22
N GLU A 59 -33.42 -15.12 -1.82
CA GLU A 59 -33.72 -16.21 -2.74
C GLU A 59 -34.53 -15.71 -3.96
N GLY A 60 -33.99 -15.91 -5.16
CA GLY A 60 -34.58 -15.45 -6.43
C GLY A 60 -33.99 -14.14 -6.97
N GLU A 61 -33.09 -13.47 -6.25
CA GLU A 61 -32.41 -12.25 -6.70
C GLU A 61 -30.93 -12.52 -6.97
N GLU A 62 -30.39 -11.93 -8.05
CA GLU A 62 -28.96 -12.08 -8.40
C GLU A 62 -28.06 -11.07 -7.68
N GLU A 63 -28.60 -9.92 -7.23
CA GLU A 63 -27.88 -8.87 -6.53
C GLU A 63 -28.71 -8.24 -5.39
N PHE A 64 -28.04 -7.90 -4.29
CA PHE A 64 -28.63 -7.20 -3.14
C PHE A 64 -28.77 -5.70 -3.43
N ARG A 65 -29.98 -5.16 -3.28
CA ARG A 65 -30.24 -3.71 -3.30
C ARG A 65 -30.34 -3.19 -1.86
N GLU A 66 -29.34 -2.41 -1.43
CA GLU A 66 -29.26 -1.82 -0.08
C GLU A 66 -30.48 -0.96 0.29
N ASP A 67 -31.20 -0.48 -0.71
CA ASP A 67 -32.24 0.52 -0.62
C ASP A 67 -33.66 -0.06 -0.40
N GLU A 68 -33.85 -1.37 -0.56
CA GLU A 68 -35.17 -2.03 -0.38
C GLU A 68 -35.33 -2.76 0.97
N TRP A 69 -34.21 -3.06 1.66
CA TRP A 69 -34.19 -3.62 3.02
C TRP A 69 -33.31 -2.74 3.91
N ALA A 70 -33.87 -2.14 4.95
CA ALA A 70 -33.05 -1.54 6.01
C ALA A 70 -32.47 -2.67 6.89
N MET A 71 -31.60 -3.50 6.31
CA MET A 71 -30.92 -4.58 7.01
C MET A 71 -29.62 -4.07 7.61
N CYS A 72 -29.56 -4.04 8.94
CA CYS A 72 -28.29 -3.83 9.64
C CYS A 72 -27.66 -5.19 9.92
N ILE A 73 -26.51 -5.46 9.29
CA ILE A 73 -25.67 -6.60 9.63
C ILE A 73 -24.68 -6.14 10.70
N LYS A 74 -24.66 -6.85 11.83
CA LYS A 74 -23.63 -6.65 12.85
C LYS A 74 -22.80 -7.91 12.97
N ILE A 75 -21.49 -7.73 12.87
CA ILE A 75 -20.53 -8.77 13.16
C ILE A 75 -20.02 -8.50 14.57
N HIS A 76 -20.34 -9.41 15.49
CA HIS A 76 -19.82 -9.34 16.85
C HIS A 76 -18.63 -10.29 16.95
N GLU A 77 -17.44 -9.71 17.08
CA GLU A 77 -16.29 -10.44 17.60
C GLU A 77 -16.50 -10.56 19.11
N ASN A 78 -16.63 -11.79 19.60
CA ASN A 78 -16.95 -12.04 21.01
C ASN A 78 -15.69 -11.76 21.85
N ALA A 79 -15.45 -10.50 22.18
CA ALA A 79 -14.27 -10.02 22.92
C ALA A 79 -14.32 -10.33 24.43
N SER A 80 -15.22 -11.22 24.87
CA SER A 80 -15.42 -11.59 26.28
C SER A 80 -14.30 -12.50 26.81
N GLY A 81 -13.04 -12.04 26.73
CA GLY A 81 -11.90 -12.41 27.57
C GLY A 81 -11.46 -13.88 27.68
N LYS A 82 -12.17 -14.86 27.12
CA LYS A 82 -11.81 -16.28 27.23
C LYS A 82 -12.10 -17.14 25.98
N LEU A 83 -12.79 -16.62 24.96
CA LEU A 83 -13.09 -17.36 23.72
C LEU A 83 -13.09 -16.43 22.48
N GLY A 84 -11.95 -15.84 22.14
CA GLY A 84 -11.76 -15.00 20.94
C GLY A 84 -11.79 -15.77 19.60
N ASN A 85 -12.17 -17.05 19.63
CA ASN A 85 -12.19 -17.95 18.48
C ASN A 85 -13.58 -18.13 17.85
N VAL A 86 -14.57 -17.31 18.20
CA VAL A 86 -15.92 -17.37 17.64
C VAL A 86 -16.33 -16.02 17.04
N LEU A 87 -16.82 -16.05 15.80
CA LEU A 87 -17.39 -14.94 15.05
C LEU A 87 -18.91 -15.13 14.96
N ASP A 88 -19.68 -14.24 15.58
CA ASP A 88 -21.13 -14.27 15.52
C ASP A 88 -21.65 -13.25 14.50
N ILE A 89 -22.54 -13.70 13.61
CA ILE A 89 -23.14 -12.85 12.56
C ILE A 89 -24.61 -12.64 12.89
N PHE A 90 -24.99 -11.38 13.05
CA PHE A 90 -26.35 -10.97 13.37
C PHE A 90 -26.98 -10.19 12.21
N CYS A 91 -28.28 -10.33 12.08
CA CYS A 91 -29.11 -9.57 11.15
C CYS A 91 -30.28 -8.95 11.91
N LEU A 92 -30.49 -7.66 11.67
CA LEU A 92 -31.72 -6.97 12.02
C LEU A 92 -32.47 -6.65 10.72
N ALA A 93 -33.53 -7.40 10.45
CA ALA A 93 -34.35 -7.21 9.25
C ALA A 93 -35.64 -6.44 9.58
N THR A 94 -36.03 -5.53 8.69
CA THR A 94 -37.31 -4.79 8.78
C THR A 94 -38.50 -5.55 8.20
N GLN A 95 -38.28 -6.74 7.61
CA GLN A 95 -39.32 -7.63 7.11
C GLN A 95 -38.92 -9.10 7.34
N PRO A 96 -39.88 -10.00 7.59
CA PRO A 96 -39.60 -11.43 7.67
C PRO A 96 -39.26 -11.98 6.28
N GLY A 97 -38.29 -12.89 6.17
CA GLY A 97 -37.94 -13.49 4.89
C GLY A 97 -36.78 -14.47 4.94
N ARG A 98 -36.39 -14.96 3.75
CA ARG A 98 -35.26 -15.87 3.56
C ARG A 98 -34.01 -15.07 3.21
N ALA A 99 -32.91 -15.36 3.89
CA ALA A 99 -31.61 -14.72 3.67
C ALA A 99 -30.54 -15.79 3.46
N THR A 100 -29.78 -15.66 2.38
CA THR A 100 -28.58 -16.47 2.16
C THR A 100 -27.37 -15.64 2.54
N VAL A 101 -26.64 -16.06 3.56
CA VAL A 101 -25.38 -15.41 3.96
C VAL A 101 -24.23 -16.05 3.19
N LYS A 102 -23.57 -15.26 2.34
CA LYS A 102 -22.32 -15.63 1.68
C LYS A 102 -21.16 -14.91 2.38
N LEU A 103 -20.24 -15.68 2.94
CA LEU A 103 -19.08 -15.18 3.65
C LEU A 103 -17.82 -15.51 2.87
N ASP A 104 -17.11 -14.47 2.46
CA ASP A 104 -15.76 -14.60 1.96
C ASP A 104 -14.79 -14.17 3.08
N LEU A 105 -14.23 -15.17 3.77
CA LEU A 105 -13.20 -14.97 4.78
C LEU A 105 -11.79 -14.84 4.13
N GLY A 106 -11.69 -14.84 2.80
CA GLY A 106 -10.45 -14.79 2.05
C GLY A 106 -9.68 -16.12 2.07
N ARG A 107 -8.46 -16.10 1.50
CA ARG A 107 -7.60 -17.30 1.32
C ARG A 107 -6.97 -17.84 2.63
N TRP A 108 -7.34 -17.29 3.77
CA TRP A 108 -6.68 -17.52 5.06
C TRP A 108 -7.43 -18.51 5.96
N TYR A 109 -8.67 -18.88 5.61
CA TYR A 109 -9.49 -19.79 6.41
C TYR A 109 -10.03 -20.94 5.52
N LYS A 110 -9.95 -22.17 6.03
CA LYS A 110 -10.44 -23.39 5.38
C LYS A 110 -11.65 -23.84 6.15
N PHE A 111 -12.81 -23.92 5.52
CA PHE A 111 -13.92 -24.62 6.15
C PHE A 111 -13.63 -26.11 6.11
N VAL A 112 -13.72 -26.79 7.26
CA VAL A 112 -13.34 -28.21 7.37
C VAL A 112 -14.26 -29.12 6.57
N ASN A 113 -15.46 -28.64 6.21
CA ASN A 113 -16.48 -29.45 5.56
C ASN A 113 -16.99 -28.93 4.20
N GLU A 114 -16.68 -27.71 3.75
CA GLU A 114 -17.28 -27.13 2.51
C GLU A 114 -16.37 -26.05 1.89
N SER A 115 -16.51 -25.74 0.58
CA SER A 115 -15.78 -24.61 -0.06
C SER A 115 -16.64 -23.35 -0.21
N GLU A 116 -17.96 -23.48 -0.10
CA GLU A 116 -18.94 -22.41 0.00
C GLU A 116 -20.06 -22.90 0.91
N PHE A 117 -20.56 -22.04 1.80
CA PHE A 117 -21.68 -22.35 2.69
C PHE A 117 -22.86 -21.43 2.37
N SER A 118 -24.07 -22.00 2.37
CA SER A 118 -25.33 -21.26 2.22
C SER A 118 -26.31 -21.72 3.30
N ILE A 119 -26.79 -20.78 4.12
CA ILE A 119 -27.83 -21.03 5.13
C ILE A 119 -29.19 -20.79 4.48
N PHE A 120 -30.11 -21.76 4.60
CA PHE A 120 -31.49 -21.60 4.17
C PHE A 120 -32.40 -21.48 5.39
N VAL A 121 -33.09 -20.35 5.54
CA VAL A 121 -34.11 -20.18 6.59
C VAL A 121 -35.48 -20.29 5.93
N GLU A 122 -36.23 -21.37 6.16
CA GLU A 122 -37.60 -21.46 5.66
C GLU A 122 -38.59 -20.89 6.70
N SER A 123 -39.40 -19.92 6.27
CA SER A 123 -40.63 -19.54 6.98
C SER A 123 -41.82 -20.05 6.16
N PRO A 124 -42.86 -20.65 6.77
CA PRO A 124 -44.10 -20.93 6.07
C PRO A 124 -44.76 -19.59 5.72
N TRP A 125 -44.80 -19.24 4.43
CA TRP A 125 -45.50 -18.06 3.96
C TRP A 125 -46.94 -18.44 3.66
N SER A 126 -47.90 -17.75 4.27
CA SER A 126 -49.29 -17.73 3.80
C SER A 126 -49.61 -16.31 3.34
N PRO A 127 -50.11 -16.10 2.10
CA PRO A 127 -50.40 -14.75 1.61
C PRO A 127 -51.65 -14.24 2.33
N GLY A 128 -51.51 -13.22 3.19
CA GLY A 128 -52.69 -12.48 3.69
C GLY A 128 -52.63 -11.82 5.07
N SER A 129 -51.58 -12.00 5.88
CA SER A 129 -51.58 -11.40 7.24
C SER A 129 -50.72 -10.14 7.34
N PRO A 130 -51.28 -8.98 7.73
CA PRO A 130 -50.50 -7.83 8.15
C PRO A 130 -50.14 -7.99 9.63
N VAL A 131 -48.85 -7.77 9.93
CA VAL A 131 -48.26 -7.79 11.28
C VAL A 131 -47.96 -9.19 11.83
N CYS A 132 -46.73 -9.30 12.34
CA CYS A 132 -45.98 -10.49 12.71
C CYS A 132 -46.73 -11.46 13.64
N ASP A 133 -47.10 -12.63 13.12
CA ASP A 133 -47.44 -13.79 13.94
C ASP A 133 -46.38 -14.88 13.79
N ASN A 134 -45.92 -15.39 14.94
CA ASN A 134 -44.82 -16.32 15.10
C ASN A 134 -45.18 -17.71 14.56
N ASN A 135 -44.68 -18.07 13.37
CA ASN A 135 -44.63 -19.46 12.92
C ASN A 135 -43.19 -19.90 12.67
N VAL A 136 -42.84 -21.06 13.23
CA VAL A 136 -41.51 -21.66 13.17
C VAL A 136 -41.46 -22.65 11.99
N GLY A 137 -40.54 -22.44 11.05
CA GLY A 137 -40.22 -23.38 9.97
C GLY A 137 -38.85 -24.05 10.16
N ASN A 138 -38.63 -25.15 9.45
CA ASN A 138 -37.40 -25.96 9.51
C ASN A 138 -36.33 -25.45 8.53
N VAL A 139 -35.07 -25.59 8.91
CA VAL A 139 -33.88 -25.25 8.11
C VAL A 139 -33.38 -26.50 7.37
N GLN A 140 -33.10 -26.41 6.07
CA GLN A 140 -32.37 -27.43 5.31
C GLN A 140 -30.99 -26.91 4.88
N VAL A 141 -29.99 -27.79 4.86
CA VAL A 141 -28.65 -27.53 4.33
C VAL A 141 -28.50 -28.35 3.04
N ARG A 142 -28.05 -27.74 1.95
CA ARG A 142 -27.79 -28.44 0.67
C ARG A 142 -26.40 -28.17 0.12
N ASN A 143 -25.78 -29.23 -0.39
CA ASN A 143 -24.51 -29.25 -1.10
C ASN A 143 -24.72 -28.92 -2.59
N ILE A 144 -23.92 -28.01 -3.15
CA ILE A 144 -23.88 -27.73 -4.59
C ILE A 144 -22.47 -28.07 -5.09
N GLY A 145 -22.34 -29.17 -5.82
CA GLY A 145 -21.06 -29.65 -6.35
C GLY A 145 -20.50 -28.80 -7.50
N ASN A 146 -19.17 -28.83 -7.64
CA ASN A 146 -18.36 -28.04 -8.58
C ASN A 146 -18.73 -28.22 -10.06
N LYS A 147 -18.78 -27.10 -10.80
CA LYS A 147 -18.64 -27.08 -12.26
C LYS A 147 -17.23 -26.56 -12.60
N ILE A 148 -16.35 -27.47 -13.00
CA ILE A 148 -15.00 -27.13 -13.48
C ILE A 148 -15.15 -26.40 -14.81
N ILE A 149 -14.83 -25.11 -14.84
CA ILE A 149 -14.66 -24.36 -16.09
C ILE A 149 -13.26 -24.71 -16.62
N LYS A 150 -13.19 -25.55 -17.66
CA LYS A 150 -11.96 -25.77 -18.41
C LYS A 150 -11.62 -24.50 -19.21
N ALA A 151 -10.37 -24.04 -19.10
CA ALA A 151 -9.81 -22.99 -19.95
C ALA A 151 -9.83 -23.43 -21.43
N PRO A 152 -10.07 -22.52 -22.39
CA PRO A 152 -9.99 -22.86 -23.80
C PRO A 152 -8.52 -23.03 -24.23
N SER A 153 -8.24 -24.15 -24.88
CA SER A 153 -6.98 -24.47 -25.54
C SER A 153 -6.74 -23.53 -26.72
N LEU A 154 -5.58 -22.85 -26.74
CA LEU A 154 -5.08 -22.12 -27.89
C LEU A 154 -4.74 -23.13 -29.01
N ASN A 155 -5.37 -22.98 -30.17
CA ASN A 155 -4.99 -23.67 -31.40
C ASN A 155 -3.62 -23.16 -31.87
N GLN A 156 -2.64 -24.07 -31.96
CA GLN A 156 -1.42 -23.86 -32.75
C GLN A 156 -1.71 -24.30 -34.19
N GLU A 157 -1.75 -23.35 -35.11
CA GLU A 157 -1.67 -23.64 -36.54
C GLU A 157 -0.22 -24.00 -36.88
N THR A 158 -0.06 -25.23 -37.36
CA THR A 158 1.12 -25.75 -38.04
C THR A 158 1.30 -25.05 -39.40
N VAL A 159 2.39 -24.31 -39.56
CA VAL A 159 2.94 -23.96 -40.88
C VAL A 159 4.23 -24.75 -41.09
N THR A 160 4.17 -25.66 -42.05
CA THR A 160 5.26 -26.45 -42.59
C THR A 160 6.13 -25.60 -43.52
N SER A 161 7.43 -25.48 -43.23
CA SER A 161 8.45 -25.40 -44.27
C SER A 161 9.85 -25.75 -43.73
N LYS A 162 10.49 -26.69 -44.41
CA LYS A 162 11.93 -26.98 -44.45
C LYS A 162 12.20 -27.45 -45.89
N PRO A 163 13.46 -27.48 -46.39
CA PRO A 163 14.70 -26.91 -45.83
C PRO A 163 15.50 -26.10 -46.88
N ASP A 164 16.60 -25.49 -46.45
CA ASP A 164 17.80 -25.43 -47.30
C ASP A 164 19.06 -25.59 -46.43
N GLU A 165 19.94 -26.48 -46.89
CA GLU A 165 21.24 -26.82 -46.33
C GLU A 165 22.31 -25.84 -46.86
N THR A 166 23.29 -25.44 -46.04
CA THR A 166 24.74 -25.64 -46.30
C THR A 166 25.66 -25.08 -45.20
N VAL A 167 26.40 -25.99 -44.56
CA VAL A 167 27.89 -26.09 -44.46
C VAL A 167 28.75 -24.99 -43.78
N MET A 168 29.42 -25.40 -42.67
CA MET A 168 30.85 -25.26 -42.26
C MET A 168 30.91 -25.23 -40.71
N LYS A 169 31.41 -26.23 -39.97
CA LYS A 169 32.75 -26.87 -39.85
C LYS A 169 33.41 -26.52 -38.48
N ASN A 170 34.01 -27.56 -37.89
CA ASN A 170 35.10 -27.62 -36.91
C ASN A 170 34.72 -27.49 -35.42
N GLU A 171 34.73 -28.60 -34.66
CA GLU A 171 35.89 -29.34 -34.08
C GLU A 171 36.18 -28.87 -32.64
N ARG A 172 35.89 -29.74 -31.66
CA ARG A 172 36.87 -30.25 -30.67
C ARG A 172 36.22 -31.25 -29.68
N GLN A 173 36.71 -32.48 -29.79
CA GLN A 173 37.09 -33.44 -28.74
C GLN A 173 37.52 -32.78 -27.41
N ASP A 174 37.57 -33.40 -26.24
CA ASP A 174 37.29 -34.74 -25.71
C ASP A 174 37.22 -34.57 -24.17
N GLU A 175 36.79 -35.62 -23.48
CA GLU A 175 37.09 -36.01 -22.07
C GLU A 175 35.85 -36.33 -21.23
N LYS A 176 35.41 -37.58 -21.39
CA LYS A 176 34.69 -38.36 -20.38
C LYS A 176 35.66 -39.36 -19.79
N GLU A 177 35.99 -39.22 -18.51
CA GLU A 177 36.52 -40.32 -17.72
C GLU A 177 35.65 -40.62 -16.50
N LYS A 178 35.57 -41.93 -16.26
CA LYS A 178 34.76 -42.69 -15.32
C LYS A 178 35.29 -42.56 -13.89
N CYS A 179 34.42 -42.78 -12.91
CA CYS A 179 34.65 -43.67 -11.76
C CYS A 179 33.35 -43.72 -10.95
N SER A 180 32.57 -44.81 -11.05
CA SER A 180 32.65 -46.05 -10.25
C SER A 180 31.99 -45.91 -8.88
N ALA A 181 30.83 -46.55 -8.77
CA ALA A 181 30.20 -46.93 -7.52
C ALA A 181 31.05 -48.01 -6.83
N ASP A 182 31.08 -47.98 -5.49
CA ASP A 182 30.99 -49.20 -4.68
C ASP A 182 30.59 -48.89 -3.23
N SER A 183 29.72 -49.78 -2.75
CA SER A 183 29.23 -50.16 -1.42
C SER A 183 29.93 -49.61 -0.16
N TYR A 184 29.14 -49.32 0.90
CA TYR A 184 29.38 -49.89 2.25
C TYR A 184 28.11 -49.90 3.12
N GLU A 185 28.15 -50.78 4.12
CA GLU A 185 27.07 -51.56 4.74
C GLU A 185 26.21 -50.86 5.80
N ASN A 186 25.03 -51.46 5.97
CA ASN A 186 24.17 -51.42 7.15
C ASN A 186 24.94 -51.74 8.44
N ASN A 187 24.68 -50.98 9.51
CA ASN A 187 24.62 -51.54 10.86
C ASN A 187 23.61 -50.78 11.74
N ASN A 188 22.61 -51.54 12.19
CA ASN A 188 21.69 -51.19 13.26
C ASN A 188 22.40 -51.28 14.61
N ILE A 189 22.38 -50.22 15.41
CA ILE A 189 22.44 -50.31 16.88
C ILE A 189 21.34 -49.42 17.47
N SER A 190 20.48 -50.07 18.24
CA SER A 190 19.38 -49.56 19.03
C SER A 190 19.82 -48.86 20.32
N ASP A 191 18.97 -47.94 20.78
CA ASP A 191 18.74 -47.52 22.17
C ASP A 191 19.90 -46.89 22.96
N LYS A 192 19.84 -45.57 23.15
CA LYS A 192 19.48 -44.94 24.45
C LYS A 192 19.60 -43.41 24.43
N CYS A 193 18.75 -42.80 25.26
CA CYS A 193 18.73 -41.41 25.75
C CYS A 193 18.09 -40.37 24.82
N HIS A 194 16.78 -40.21 24.96
CA HIS A 194 16.10 -38.94 24.72
C HIS A 194 16.74 -37.85 25.60
N SER A 195 17.61 -37.04 24.99
CA SER A 195 17.98 -35.73 25.51
C SER A 195 16.77 -34.80 25.37
N PRO A 196 16.41 -34.01 26.40
CA PRO A 196 15.30 -33.07 26.31
C PRO A 196 15.62 -32.02 25.24
N ASN A 197 14.63 -31.76 24.36
CA ASN A 197 14.56 -30.70 23.36
C ASN A 197 15.51 -29.52 23.64
N VAL A 198 16.71 -29.59 23.06
CA VAL A 198 17.59 -28.42 22.94
C VAL A 198 17.10 -27.68 21.70
N PRO A 199 16.70 -26.39 21.80
CA PRO A 199 16.38 -25.61 20.62
C PRO A 199 17.62 -25.53 19.73
N TYR A 200 17.52 -26.03 18.50
CA TYR A 200 18.50 -25.84 17.45
C TYR A 200 18.25 -24.46 16.82
N ILE A 201 19.28 -23.63 16.78
CA ILE A 201 19.26 -22.31 16.16
C ILE A 201 19.84 -22.47 14.75
N GLU A 202 19.07 -22.08 13.74
CA GLU A 202 19.56 -21.94 12.39
C GLU A 202 20.35 -20.61 12.30
N TRP A 203 21.66 -20.71 12.47
CA TRP A 203 22.58 -19.56 12.39
C TRP A 203 22.88 -19.19 10.94
N ILE A 204 23.06 -17.90 10.67
CA ILE A 204 23.61 -17.41 9.40
C ILE A 204 25.08 -17.86 9.34
N PRO A 205 25.49 -18.76 8.43
CA PRO A 205 26.81 -19.43 8.46
C PRO A 205 28.04 -18.51 8.26
N GLU A 206 27.83 -17.22 7.96
CA GLU A 206 28.88 -16.31 7.46
C GLU A 206 29.75 -15.67 8.55
N PHE A 207 29.52 -15.98 9.84
CA PHE A 207 30.13 -15.27 10.97
C PHE A 207 31.10 -16.09 11.83
N ASP A 208 31.42 -17.32 11.43
CA ASP A 208 32.41 -18.14 12.14
C ASP A 208 33.84 -17.57 11.99
N GLY A 209 34.48 -17.31 13.14
CA GLY A 209 35.88 -16.88 13.23
C GLY A 209 36.13 -15.37 13.19
N LEU A 210 35.22 -14.56 13.74
CA LEU A 210 35.57 -13.20 14.19
C LEU A 210 36.35 -13.30 15.51
N THR A 211 37.68 -13.16 15.46
CA THR A 211 38.55 -13.14 16.66
C THR A 211 38.51 -11.80 17.40
N GLU A 212 38.01 -10.75 16.74
CA GLU A 212 37.81 -9.43 17.34
C GLU A 212 36.37 -9.26 17.81
N LYS A 213 36.19 -8.68 19.00
CA LYS A 213 34.87 -8.32 19.56
C LYS A 213 34.12 -7.47 18.52
N PRO A 214 32.98 -7.93 17.99
CA PRO A 214 32.12 -7.05 17.22
C PRO A 214 31.57 -6.03 18.21
N LEU A 215 32.08 -4.80 18.11
CA LEU A 215 31.42 -3.65 18.69
C LEU A 215 30.12 -3.46 17.92
N PHE A 216 29.02 -3.90 18.51
CA PHE A 216 27.74 -3.32 18.15
C PHE A 216 27.88 -1.81 18.28
N PRO A 217 27.37 -1.04 17.30
CA PRO A 217 27.37 0.41 17.44
C PRO A 217 26.68 0.77 18.76
N GLY A 218 27.16 1.80 19.45
CA GLY A 218 26.45 2.41 20.59
C GLY A 218 25.16 3.13 20.18
N ASP A 219 24.54 2.70 19.07
CA ASP A 219 23.40 3.32 18.44
C ASP A 219 22.11 2.78 19.05
N ASP A 220 21.50 3.60 19.89
CA ASP A 220 20.26 3.32 20.62
C ASP A 220 19.04 3.11 19.69
N HIS A 221 19.16 3.42 18.39
CA HIS A 221 18.10 3.17 17.42
C HIS A 221 17.93 1.70 17.09
N PHE A 222 18.99 0.90 17.25
CA PHE A 222 18.86 -0.53 17.04
C PHE A 222 18.29 -1.20 18.27
N LYS A 223 17.08 -1.70 18.07
CA LYS A 223 16.35 -2.50 19.03
C LYS A 223 16.31 -3.93 18.53
N CYS A 224 16.82 -4.82 19.36
CA CYS A 224 16.74 -6.23 19.12
C CYS A 224 15.51 -6.76 19.85
N LEU A 225 14.78 -7.62 19.15
CA LEU A 225 13.65 -8.37 19.64
C LEU A 225 14.14 -9.74 20.10
N ILE A 226 14.11 -9.96 21.41
CA ILE A 226 14.55 -11.24 21.98
C ILE A 226 13.33 -12.08 22.35
N HIS A 227 13.33 -13.33 21.88
CA HIS A 227 12.44 -14.36 22.38
C HIS A 227 13.11 -15.09 23.56
N LEU A 228 12.68 -14.77 24.78
CA LEU A 228 13.19 -15.44 25.97
C LEU A 228 12.42 -16.76 26.18
N GLY A 229 13.08 -17.89 25.99
CA GLY A 229 12.53 -19.23 26.20
C GLY A 229 12.35 -19.62 27.69
N SER A 230 11.49 -20.61 27.95
CA SER A 230 10.93 -20.93 29.26
C SER A 230 11.88 -21.69 30.21
N GLN A 231 13.08 -21.18 30.51
CA GLN A 231 14.02 -21.89 31.40
C GLN A 231 14.16 -21.31 32.81
N SER A 232 13.50 -20.20 33.14
CA SER A 232 13.43 -19.74 34.53
C SER A 232 12.14 -18.98 34.81
N SER A 233 11.48 -19.33 35.93
CA SER A 233 10.28 -18.67 36.43
C SER A 233 10.62 -17.24 36.82
N PRO A 234 10.13 -16.22 36.11
CA PRO A 234 10.58 -14.86 36.36
C PRO A 234 9.80 -14.20 37.49
N LYS A 235 10.49 -13.37 38.29
CA LYS A 235 9.85 -12.43 39.21
C LYS A 235 9.46 -11.18 38.43
N LEU A 236 8.18 -11.10 38.07
CA LEU A 236 7.56 -9.88 37.53
C LEU A 236 7.45 -8.83 38.65
N LEU A 237 8.04 -7.66 38.42
CA LEU A 237 7.82 -6.48 39.26
C LEU A 237 6.81 -5.61 38.53
N SER A 238 5.55 -5.57 38.99
CA SER A 238 4.55 -4.68 38.38
C SER A 238 4.58 -3.31 39.04
N SER A 239 4.95 -2.29 38.28
CA SER A 239 4.50 -0.91 38.52
C SER A 239 3.79 -0.44 37.26
N ASN A 240 2.60 0.16 37.44
CA ASN A 240 1.65 0.49 36.37
C ASN A 240 2.31 1.16 35.16
N ASP A 241 2.28 0.43 34.04
CA ASP A 241 2.58 0.82 32.65
C ASP A 241 3.97 0.49 32.09
N LEU A 242 4.88 -0.13 32.85
CA LEU A 242 6.13 -0.69 32.33
C LEU A 242 6.41 -2.08 32.90
N THR A 243 6.36 -3.12 32.06
CA THR A 243 6.81 -4.46 32.49
C THR A 243 8.33 -4.46 32.55
N VAL A 244 8.85 -4.30 33.75
CA VAL A 244 10.28 -4.40 34.02
C VAL A 244 10.62 -5.87 34.31
N PHE A 245 11.46 -6.45 33.47
CA PHE A 245 11.91 -7.83 33.59
C PHE A 245 13.32 -7.88 34.16
N ASN A 246 13.49 -8.48 35.33
CA ASN A 246 14.80 -8.71 35.91
C ASN A 246 15.36 -10.05 35.43
N TYR A 247 16.29 -10.01 34.48
CA TYR A 247 16.99 -11.18 33.98
C TYR A 247 18.42 -11.18 34.52
N LYS A 248 18.75 -12.13 35.40
CA LYS A 248 20.12 -12.30 35.94
C LYS A 248 20.77 -10.97 36.36
N LYS A 249 20.04 -10.14 37.12
CA LYS A 249 20.47 -8.81 37.64
C LYS A 249 20.46 -7.66 36.62
N GLN A 250 20.04 -7.87 35.38
CA GLN A 250 19.76 -6.80 34.44
C GLN A 250 18.28 -6.46 34.41
N ILE A 251 17.99 -5.16 34.42
CA ILE A 251 16.65 -4.60 34.32
C ILE A 251 16.37 -4.36 32.85
N ILE A 252 15.51 -5.18 32.25
CA ILE A 252 15.06 -5.06 30.88
C ILE A 252 13.70 -4.35 30.91
N ALA A 253 13.61 -3.17 30.30
CA ALA A 253 12.37 -2.40 30.14
C ALA A 253 11.58 -2.86 28.90
N ASP A 254 10.32 -2.41 28.77
CA ASP A 254 9.46 -2.65 27.59
C ASP A 254 9.27 -4.13 27.23
N VAL A 255 9.12 -5.00 28.24
CA VAL A 255 8.88 -6.42 28.00
C VAL A 255 7.40 -6.70 27.76
N LYS A 256 7.10 -7.22 26.56
CA LYS A 256 5.78 -7.76 26.22
C LYS A 256 5.77 -9.26 26.47
N ILE A 257 4.89 -9.72 27.35
CA ILE A 257 4.66 -11.15 27.54
C ILE A 257 3.75 -11.61 26.40
N LEU A 258 4.26 -12.49 25.53
CA LEU A 258 3.47 -13.04 24.43
C LEU A 258 2.62 -14.22 24.91
N ARG A 259 3.22 -15.10 25.71
CA ARG A 259 2.57 -16.25 26.35
C ARG A 259 3.40 -16.71 27.57
N PRO A 260 2.87 -17.57 28.46
CA PRO A 260 3.65 -18.10 29.58
C PRO A 260 4.98 -18.68 29.10
N GLY A 261 6.09 -18.16 29.64
CA GLY A 261 7.44 -18.61 29.31
C GLY A 261 8.00 -18.12 27.96
N VAL A 262 7.28 -17.27 27.22
CA VAL A 262 7.82 -16.56 26.04
C VAL A 262 7.60 -15.07 26.20
N MET A 263 8.71 -14.36 26.35
CA MET A 263 8.72 -12.91 26.45
C MET A 263 9.38 -12.30 25.23
N GLN A 264 8.89 -11.12 24.87
CA GLN A 264 9.39 -10.28 23.82
C GLN A 264 9.94 -9.03 24.48
N ALA A 265 11.26 -8.84 24.40
CA ALA A 265 11.92 -7.66 24.94
C ALA A 265 12.58 -6.86 23.82
N ILE A 266 12.51 -5.54 23.94
CA ILE A 266 13.18 -4.60 23.04
C ILE A 266 14.44 -4.10 23.75
N ILE A 267 15.61 -4.46 23.22
CA ILE A 267 16.89 -4.20 23.89
C ILE A 267 17.82 -3.39 22.99
N PRO A 268 18.44 -2.30 23.50
CA PRO A 268 19.48 -1.58 22.78
C PRO A 268 20.66 -2.51 22.44
N LEU A 269 21.17 -2.45 21.20
CA LEU A 269 22.30 -3.32 20.80
C LEU A 269 23.59 -3.10 21.57
N LYS A 270 23.80 -1.90 22.14
CA LYS A 270 24.96 -1.62 23.00
C LYS A 270 25.04 -2.54 24.22
N ASP A 271 23.91 -3.11 24.63
CA ASP A 271 23.80 -4.00 25.79
C ASP A 271 24.05 -5.48 25.43
N ILE A 272 24.30 -5.77 24.15
CA ILE A 272 24.53 -7.11 23.60
C ILE A 272 26.00 -7.26 23.20
N ARG A 273 26.58 -8.44 23.42
CA ARG A 273 27.94 -8.82 23.02
C ARG A 273 27.94 -10.19 22.36
N ILE A 274 28.85 -10.42 21.42
CA ILE A 274 29.14 -11.79 20.95
C ILE A 274 30.07 -12.46 21.96
N GLY A 275 29.62 -13.58 22.52
CA GLY A 275 30.39 -14.46 23.40
C GLY A 275 31.53 -15.14 22.65
N THR A 276 32.64 -15.35 23.35
CA THR A 276 33.91 -15.84 22.79
C THR A 276 34.07 -17.36 22.93
N GLY A 277 33.10 -18.14 22.44
CA GLY A 277 33.16 -19.61 22.40
C GLY A 277 33.33 -20.16 20.98
N ASP A 278 33.48 -21.49 20.85
CA ASP A 278 33.63 -22.21 19.56
C ASP A 278 32.46 -21.98 18.58
N LYS A 279 31.34 -21.45 19.08
CA LYS A 279 30.22 -20.92 18.30
C LYS A 279 29.93 -19.51 18.77
N ALA A 280 29.91 -18.55 17.84
CA ALA A 280 29.48 -17.19 18.14
C ALA A 280 28.05 -17.24 18.71
N HIS A 281 27.84 -16.65 19.89
CA HIS A 281 26.52 -16.56 20.50
C HIS A 281 26.33 -15.17 21.09
N PHE A 282 25.15 -14.58 20.95
CA PHE A 282 24.89 -13.26 21.55
C PHE A 282 24.59 -13.41 23.04
N THR A 283 25.17 -12.54 23.85
CA THR A 283 25.08 -12.51 25.31
C THR A 283 24.84 -11.08 25.77
N PHE A 284 24.21 -10.91 26.92
CA PHE A 284 24.13 -9.61 27.56
C PHE A 284 25.49 -9.19 28.09
N HIS A 285 25.81 -7.89 28.02
CA HIS A 285 27.01 -7.37 28.67
C HIS A 285 26.86 -7.42 30.20
N THR A 286 27.24 -8.55 30.80
CA THR A 286 27.32 -8.69 32.25
C THR A 286 28.77 -9.02 32.62
N PRO A 287 29.48 -8.20 33.39
CA PRO A 287 30.84 -8.53 33.82
C PRO A 287 30.84 -9.82 34.65
N GLY A 288 31.49 -10.87 34.16
CA GLY A 288 31.83 -12.07 34.97
C GLY A 288 30.93 -13.30 34.87
N GLU A 289 29.93 -13.35 33.97
CA GLU A 289 29.10 -14.56 33.79
C GLU A 289 28.94 -14.95 32.31
N ASN A 290 29.12 -16.24 32.01
CA ASN A 290 28.81 -16.81 30.69
C ASN A 290 27.28 -16.94 30.55
N VAL A 291 26.69 -16.19 29.61
CA VAL A 291 25.24 -16.18 29.38
C VAL A 291 24.90 -17.03 28.15
N LEU A 292 23.72 -17.66 28.17
CA LEU A 292 23.18 -18.49 27.10
C LEU A 292 23.03 -17.70 25.78
N PRO A 293 23.07 -18.38 24.61
CA PRO A 293 22.83 -17.76 23.31
C PRO A 293 21.45 -17.09 23.25
N LEU A 294 21.42 -15.83 22.83
CA LEU A 294 20.18 -15.12 22.52
C LEU A 294 19.81 -15.37 21.06
N ASP A 295 18.56 -15.75 20.83
CA ASP A 295 17.94 -15.69 19.51
C ASP A 295 17.48 -14.25 19.28
N ILE A 296 18.13 -13.57 18.33
CA ILE A 296 17.95 -12.14 18.08
C ILE A 296 17.32 -11.95 16.72
N SER A 297 16.13 -11.38 16.70
CA SER A 297 15.59 -10.75 15.50
C SER A 297 15.67 -9.23 15.67
N PHE A 298 15.98 -8.49 14.61
CA PHE A 298 16.10 -7.03 14.68
C PHE A 298 14.80 -6.42 14.17
N THR A 299 14.16 -5.53 14.95
CA THR A 299 12.99 -4.78 14.47
C THR A 299 13.23 -3.28 14.73
N VAL A 300 13.72 -2.60 13.70
CA VAL A 300 14.08 -1.15 13.74
C VAL A 300 12.97 -0.29 13.11
N TYR A 301 11.92 -0.92 12.57
CA TYR A 301 10.82 -0.23 11.93
C TYR A 301 9.85 0.39 12.95
N GLN A 302 9.83 1.72 13.01
CA GLN A 302 8.93 2.51 13.83
C GLN A 302 7.72 2.94 13.00
N LYS A 303 6.56 2.36 13.29
CA LYS A 303 5.31 2.75 12.63
C LYS A 303 4.78 4.06 13.23
N PHE A 304 4.20 4.91 12.39
CA PHE A 304 3.44 6.06 12.88
C PHE A 304 2.08 5.58 13.40
N ASP A 305 1.90 5.60 14.71
CA ASP A 305 0.68 5.13 15.36
C ASP A 305 -0.36 6.25 15.54
N LYS A 306 -1.56 5.87 15.98
CA LYS A 306 -2.64 6.82 16.29
C LYS A 306 -2.31 7.65 17.54
N GLU A 307 -1.40 7.21 18.39
CA GLU A 307 -1.02 7.93 19.61
C GLU A 307 -0.06 9.10 19.34
N SER A 308 0.61 9.05 18.19
CA SER A 308 1.52 10.08 17.68
C SER A 308 0.81 11.40 17.39
N CYS A 309 -0.50 11.38 17.10
CA CYS A 309 -1.32 12.58 16.93
C CYS A 309 -2.62 12.48 17.74
N LYS A 310 -2.81 13.39 18.69
CA LYS A 310 -4.02 13.46 19.52
C LYS A 310 -4.93 14.60 19.06
N ASN A 311 -6.22 14.31 19.01
CA ASN A 311 -7.25 15.34 18.85
C ASN A 311 -7.22 16.26 20.07
N ILE A 312 -7.27 17.55 19.84
CA ILE A 312 -7.33 18.56 20.89
C ILE A 312 -8.51 19.50 20.65
N VAL A 313 -9.12 19.94 21.75
CA VAL A 313 -10.14 20.99 21.74
C VAL A 313 -9.57 22.18 22.52
N LEU A 314 -9.40 23.31 21.84
CA LEU A 314 -8.88 24.54 22.43
C LEU A 314 -10.02 25.27 23.15
N ARG A 315 -9.97 25.23 24.48
CA ARG A 315 -11.01 25.77 25.37
C ARG A 315 -11.36 27.24 25.13
N LYS A 316 -10.41 28.07 24.67
CA LYS A 316 -10.64 29.52 24.54
C LYS A 316 -11.71 29.87 23.49
N ASN A 317 -11.89 29.05 22.45
CA ASN A 317 -12.79 29.36 21.32
C ASN A 317 -13.58 28.13 20.78
N ASN A 318 -13.62 27.00 21.50
CA ASN A 318 -14.09 25.71 20.95
C ASN A 318 -13.42 25.30 19.61
N GLN A 319 -12.25 25.86 19.30
CA GLN A 319 -11.50 25.52 18.10
C GLN A 319 -10.93 24.12 18.23
N LYS A 320 -11.07 23.33 17.18
CA LYS A 320 -10.58 21.96 17.13
C LYS A 320 -9.25 21.91 16.42
N GLY A 321 -8.43 20.92 16.76
CA GLY A 321 -7.13 20.76 16.16
C GLY A 321 -6.48 19.43 16.49
N PHE A 322 -5.24 19.29 16.07
CA PHE A 322 -4.40 18.12 16.34
C PHE A 322 -3.12 18.58 17.00
N GLN A 323 -2.64 17.81 17.97
CA GLN A 323 -1.27 17.90 18.46
C GLN A 323 -0.53 16.63 18.05
N CYS A 324 0.55 16.80 17.30
CA CYS A 324 1.37 15.71 16.82
C CYS A 324 2.76 15.76 17.44
N LYS A 325 3.17 14.64 18.02
CA LYS A 325 4.48 14.47 18.65
C LYS A 325 5.55 14.22 17.59
N ASN A 326 6.77 14.70 17.85
CA ASN A 326 7.95 14.45 17.02
C ASN A 326 7.87 14.97 15.57
N ILE A 327 6.91 15.84 15.27
CA ILE A 327 6.80 16.56 14.00
C ILE A 327 7.03 18.03 14.30
N LEU A 328 8.03 18.64 13.66
CA LEU A 328 8.33 20.05 13.86
C LEU A 328 7.43 20.91 12.97
N ALA A 329 7.18 22.15 13.39
CA ALA A 329 6.46 23.11 12.56
C ALA A 329 7.20 23.39 11.23
N SER A 330 8.54 23.30 11.21
CA SER A 330 9.34 23.35 9.98
C SER A 330 9.04 22.21 9.03
N ASP A 331 8.79 21.01 9.57
CA ASP A 331 8.50 19.81 8.78
C ASP A 331 7.15 19.97 8.06
N ILE A 332 6.15 20.57 8.72
CA ILE A 332 4.83 20.86 8.13
C ILE A 332 4.88 22.03 7.15
N LYS A 333 5.71 23.04 7.40
CA LYS A 333 5.88 24.14 6.44
C LYS A 333 6.53 23.59 5.17
N GLY A 334 7.59 22.79 5.31
CA GLY A 334 8.50 22.46 4.22
C GLY A 334 9.39 23.66 3.86
N GLU A 335 10.48 23.40 3.13
CA GLU A 335 11.51 24.41 2.80
C GLU A 335 10.93 25.67 2.12
N ASP A 336 9.92 25.50 1.26
CA ASP A 336 9.27 26.58 0.50
C ASP A 336 7.79 26.82 0.87
N ARG A 337 7.37 26.44 2.10
CA ARG A 337 5.95 26.41 2.47
C ARG A 337 5.09 25.48 1.59
N CYS A 338 5.71 24.59 0.81
CA CYS A 338 5.03 23.79 -0.20
C CYS A 338 3.98 22.84 0.43
N TYR A 339 4.29 22.21 1.56
CA TYR A 339 3.35 21.36 2.28
C TYR A 339 2.20 22.17 2.86
N LEU A 340 2.46 23.35 3.42
CA LEU A 340 1.39 24.23 3.89
C LEU A 340 0.47 24.68 2.75
N ASN A 341 1.02 25.07 1.60
CA ASN A 341 0.23 25.43 0.43
C ASN A 341 -0.61 24.24 -0.07
N ASN A 342 -0.05 23.03 -0.02
CA ASN A 342 -0.77 21.81 -0.37
C ASN A 342 -1.86 21.46 0.63
N ILE A 343 -1.61 21.63 1.94
CA ILE A 343 -2.62 21.51 2.99
C ILE A 343 -3.77 22.47 2.71
N GLU A 344 -3.46 23.75 2.49
CA GLU A 344 -4.46 24.78 2.18
C GLU A 344 -5.25 24.45 0.89
N ARG A 345 -4.59 23.84 -0.11
CA ARG A 345 -5.21 23.43 -1.38
C ARG A 345 -6.10 22.21 -1.26
N VAL A 346 -5.68 21.21 -0.49
CA VAL A 346 -6.41 19.94 -0.35
C VAL A 346 -7.52 20.07 0.68
N CYS A 347 -7.25 20.76 1.79
CA CYS A 347 -8.23 21.00 2.83
C CYS A 347 -9.11 22.23 2.54
N CYS A 348 -9.04 22.82 1.34
CA CYS A 348 -9.70 24.06 0.92
C CYS A 348 -11.01 24.35 1.66
N VAL A 349 -10.94 25.26 2.64
CA VAL A 349 -12.10 25.85 3.30
C VAL A 349 -12.28 27.25 2.74
N GLU A 350 -12.80 27.36 1.53
CA GLU A 350 -13.29 28.64 1.00
C GLU A 350 -14.75 28.80 1.39
N LYS A 351 -15.05 29.83 2.17
CA LYS A 351 -16.43 30.28 2.43
C LYS A 351 -16.52 31.75 2.04
N ASP A 352 -17.53 32.07 1.23
CA ASP A 352 -17.82 33.44 0.79
C ASP A 352 -16.62 34.14 0.11
N GLY A 353 -15.76 33.37 -0.57
CA GLY A 353 -14.54 33.88 -1.20
C GLY A 353 -13.40 34.22 -0.23
N THR A 354 -13.59 34.01 1.07
CA THR A 354 -12.52 34.10 2.07
C THR A 354 -11.88 32.74 2.31
N LYS A 355 -10.57 32.67 2.06
CA LYS A 355 -9.74 31.48 2.30
C LYS A 355 -9.44 31.38 3.79
N GLN A 356 -9.96 30.36 4.48
CA GLN A 356 -9.53 30.08 5.85
C GLN A 356 -8.24 29.27 5.84
N VAL A 357 -7.29 29.66 6.69
CA VAL A 357 -5.94 29.07 6.74
C VAL A 357 -5.80 28.21 7.99
N ILE A 358 -5.32 26.98 7.82
CA ILE A 358 -4.92 26.11 8.93
C ILE A 358 -3.74 26.76 9.65
N LYS A 359 -3.88 27.04 10.95
CA LYS A 359 -2.79 27.62 11.75
C LYS A 359 -1.88 26.50 12.23
N VAL A 360 -0.58 26.66 12.01
CA VAL A 360 0.47 25.74 12.47
C VAL A 360 1.23 26.41 13.60
N GLU A 361 1.05 25.93 14.83
CA GLU A 361 1.68 26.46 16.04
C GLU A 361 2.73 25.47 16.56
N PRO A 362 4.00 25.89 16.76
CA PRO A 362 4.97 25.06 17.45
C PRO A 362 4.66 25.01 18.95
N ILE A 363 4.78 23.82 19.55
CA ILE A 363 4.59 23.63 21.00
C ILE A 363 5.71 22.73 21.49
N ASN A 364 6.73 23.32 22.11
CA ASN A 364 7.97 22.61 22.44
C ASN A 364 8.57 21.96 21.17
N SER A 365 8.77 20.65 21.18
CA SER A 365 9.20 19.81 20.04
C SER A 365 8.05 19.27 19.18
N ASP A 366 6.81 19.62 19.51
CA ASP A 366 5.61 19.14 18.84
C ASP A 366 5.01 20.24 17.96
N VAL A 367 4.03 19.85 17.14
CA VAL A 367 3.26 20.77 16.32
C VAL A 367 1.78 20.65 16.62
N ARG A 368 1.13 21.81 16.68
CA ARG A 368 -0.31 21.94 16.80
C ARG A 368 -0.87 22.49 15.50
N LEU A 369 -1.85 21.78 14.94
CA LEU A 369 -2.63 22.20 13.78
C LEU A 369 -4.02 22.63 14.24
N ILE A 370 -4.37 23.89 14.03
CA ILE A 370 -5.71 24.41 14.36
C ILE A 370 -6.54 24.41 13.09
N LEU A 371 -7.62 23.64 13.10
CA LEU A 371 -8.55 23.55 11.97
C LEU A 371 -9.47 24.79 11.93
N PRO A 372 -9.83 25.26 10.73
CA PRO A 372 -10.87 26.27 10.59
C PRO A 372 -12.25 25.70 11.01
N GLU A 373 -13.13 26.56 11.51
CA GLU A 373 -14.45 26.16 12.03
C GLU A 373 -15.35 25.46 10.99
N LEU A 374 -15.10 25.72 9.71
CA LEU A 374 -15.92 25.23 8.60
C LEU A 374 -15.33 23.99 7.91
N CYS A 375 -14.20 23.46 8.41
CA CYS A 375 -13.66 22.20 7.92
C CYS A 375 -14.60 21.06 8.33
N ASP A 376 -14.92 20.14 7.41
CA ASP A 376 -15.39 18.82 7.81
C ASP A 376 -14.26 18.16 8.62
N GLU A 377 -14.42 18.17 9.94
CA GLU A 377 -13.38 17.80 10.88
C GLU A 377 -12.85 16.39 10.61
N VAL A 378 -13.75 15.43 10.36
CA VAL A 378 -13.37 14.03 10.16
C VAL A 378 -12.57 13.88 8.87
N LYS A 379 -13.01 14.56 7.81
CA LYS A 379 -12.35 14.54 6.51
C LYS A 379 -10.99 15.25 6.56
N CYS A 380 -10.96 16.47 7.08
CA CYS A 380 -9.72 17.24 7.24
C CYS A 380 -8.72 16.51 8.15
N GLN A 381 -9.20 15.87 9.22
CA GLN A 381 -8.38 15.02 10.08
C GLN A 381 -7.74 13.88 9.29
N LYS A 382 -8.53 13.13 8.55
CA LYS A 382 -8.05 11.97 7.77
C LYS A 382 -6.97 12.40 6.77
N ILE A 383 -7.26 13.44 6.00
CA ILE A 383 -6.32 14.00 5.00
C ILE A 383 -5.03 14.47 5.68
N LEU A 384 -5.11 15.26 6.74
CA LEU A 384 -3.92 15.75 7.45
C LEU A 384 -3.09 14.62 8.06
N LEU A 385 -3.73 13.58 8.59
CA LEU A 385 -3.04 12.41 9.12
C LEU A 385 -2.20 11.70 8.03
N HIS A 386 -2.71 11.59 6.81
CA HIS A 386 -1.94 11.06 5.68
C HIS A 386 -0.67 11.88 5.44
N LEU A 387 -0.78 13.21 5.40
CA LEU A 387 0.39 14.08 5.22
C LEU A 387 1.40 13.97 6.37
N LEU A 388 0.93 13.93 7.62
CA LEU A 388 1.80 13.86 8.79
C LEU A 388 2.57 12.53 8.84
N ARG A 389 1.91 11.42 8.51
CA ARG A 389 2.55 10.11 8.35
C ARG A 389 3.57 10.13 7.23
N ALA A 390 3.22 10.69 6.08
CA ALA A 390 4.13 10.85 4.95
C ALA A 390 5.40 11.61 5.34
N ILE A 391 5.28 12.75 6.02
CA ILE A 391 6.40 13.57 6.48
C ILE A 391 7.26 12.77 7.47
N PHE A 392 6.63 12.11 8.44
CA PHE A 392 7.34 11.29 9.42
C PHE A 392 8.14 10.17 8.74
N TYR A 393 7.51 9.40 7.85
CA TYR A 393 8.18 8.29 7.18
C TYR A 393 9.29 8.77 6.24
N ARG A 394 9.10 9.89 5.52
CA ARG A 394 10.16 10.44 4.66
C ARG A 394 11.36 10.94 5.47
N LYS A 395 11.11 11.54 6.64
CA LYS A 395 12.17 11.92 7.59
C LYS A 395 12.91 10.68 8.12
N LYS A 396 12.19 9.64 8.53
CA LYS A 396 12.79 8.37 8.97
C LYS A 396 13.61 7.70 7.87
N ALA A 397 13.12 7.70 6.62
CA ALA A 397 13.91 7.23 5.48
C ALA A 397 15.23 8.02 5.35
N SER A 398 15.18 9.36 5.43
CA SER A 398 16.39 10.19 5.36
C SER A 398 17.37 9.94 6.50
N GLU A 399 16.89 9.79 7.75
CA GLU A 399 17.72 9.42 8.90
C GLU A 399 18.38 8.05 8.69
N THR A 400 17.60 7.08 8.23
CA THR A 400 18.05 5.71 7.94
C THR A 400 19.11 5.68 6.83
N ASP A 401 18.96 6.53 5.82
CA ASP A 401 19.95 6.68 4.74
C ASP A 401 21.30 7.22 5.25
N LYS A 402 21.29 8.17 6.20
CA LYS A 402 22.53 8.66 6.81
C LYS A 402 23.28 7.55 7.53
N GLU A 403 22.58 6.72 8.28
CA GLU A 403 23.20 5.55 8.93
C GLU A 403 23.70 4.53 7.90
N ARG A 404 22.91 4.24 6.86
CA ARG A 404 23.35 3.41 5.73
C ARG A 404 24.68 3.89 5.15
N MET A 405 24.83 5.19 4.93
CA MET A 405 26.05 5.77 4.37
C MET A 405 27.25 5.65 5.31
N LYS A 406 27.09 5.85 6.63
CA LYS A 406 28.15 5.58 7.61
C LYS A 406 28.61 4.12 7.58
N TRP A 407 27.69 3.17 7.43
CA TRP A 407 28.05 1.76 7.30
C TRP A 407 28.71 1.42 5.97
N LYS A 408 28.35 2.12 4.89
CA LYS A 408 29.07 2.04 3.61
C LYS A 408 30.51 2.51 3.78
N GLU A 409 30.74 3.65 4.42
CA GLU A 409 32.08 4.19 4.69
C GLU A 409 32.93 3.22 5.51
N LYS A 410 32.41 2.73 6.64
CA LYS A 410 33.09 1.71 7.47
C LYS A 410 33.41 0.43 6.69
N ALA A 411 32.51 -0.01 5.81
CA ALA A 411 32.76 -1.19 4.97
C ALA A 411 33.92 -0.98 4.00
N MET A 412 34.07 0.24 3.46
CA MET A 412 35.19 0.59 2.58
C MET A 412 36.51 0.71 3.36
N GLU A 413 36.49 1.36 4.54
CA GLU A 413 37.66 1.51 5.41
C GLU A 413 38.22 0.14 5.85
N THR A 414 37.34 -0.75 6.30
CA THR A 414 37.73 -2.10 6.74
C THR A 414 38.17 -3.00 5.60
N TYR A 415 37.62 -2.80 4.39
CA TYR A 415 38.13 -3.44 3.19
C TYR A 415 39.55 -2.97 2.85
N ALA A 416 39.79 -1.66 2.88
CA ALA A 416 41.12 -1.08 2.65
C ALA A 416 42.16 -1.52 3.68
N ALA A 417 41.72 -1.82 4.92
CA ALA A 417 42.56 -2.39 5.97
C ALA A 417 42.78 -3.92 5.85
N ASN A 418 42.41 -4.55 4.73
CA ASN A 418 42.46 -6.00 4.50
C ASN A 418 41.64 -6.85 5.50
N ASN A 419 40.65 -6.27 6.18
CA ASN A 419 39.75 -6.99 7.08
C ASN A 419 38.44 -7.37 6.36
N GLN A 420 38.52 -8.40 5.51
CA GLN A 420 37.40 -8.82 4.66
C GLN A 420 36.15 -9.26 5.46
N LYS A 421 36.34 -9.95 6.59
CA LYS A 421 35.22 -10.40 7.44
C LYS A 421 34.45 -9.21 8.02
N HIS A 422 35.15 -8.22 8.55
CA HIS A 422 34.50 -7.02 9.10
C HIS A 422 33.84 -6.19 7.99
N SER A 423 34.48 -6.06 6.83
CA SER A 423 33.86 -5.40 5.66
C SER A 423 32.57 -6.09 5.23
N SER A 424 32.55 -7.42 5.18
CA SER A 424 31.35 -8.20 4.87
C SER A 424 30.22 -7.95 5.87
N PHE A 425 30.53 -7.95 7.18
CA PHE A 425 29.57 -7.61 8.22
C PHE A 425 29.02 -6.19 8.06
N CYS A 426 29.86 -5.18 7.82
CA CYS A 426 29.41 -3.82 7.57
C CYS A 426 28.52 -3.72 6.31
N LYS A 427 28.85 -4.45 5.24
CA LYS A 427 28.02 -4.54 4.03
C LYS A 427 26.64 -5.14 4.35
N HIS A 428 26.58 -6.17 5.20
CA HIS A 428 25.32 -6.78 5.65
C HIS A 428 24.45 -5.76 6.41
N ILE A 429 25.01 -5.05 7.40
CA ILE A 429 24.29 -4.02 8.16
C ILE A 429 23.83 -2.87 7.25
N LYS A 430 24.68 -2.42 6.33
CA LYS A 430 24.32 -1.44 5.30
C LYS A 430 23.10 -1.89 4.49
N THR A 431 23.04 -3.16 4.08
CA THR A 431 21.89 -3.72 3.35
C THR A 431 20.62 -3.67 4.21
N LYS A 432 20.69 -4.03 5.49
CA LYS A 432 19.52 -3.94 6.40
C LYS A 432 18.99 -2.51 6.54
N TYR A 433 19.86 -1.51 6.63
CA TYR A 433 19.44 -0.11 6.61
C TYR A 433 18.87 0.32 5.26
N ALA A 434 19.39 -0.21 4.14
CA ALA A 434 18.84 0.06 2.83
C ALA A 434 17.40 -0.47 2.71
N ASP A 435 17.15 -1.70 3.18
CA ASP A 435 15.82 -2.32 3.20
C ASP A 435 14.85 -1.52 4.07
N LEU A 436 15.29 -1.12 5.27
CA LEU A 436 14.49 -0.31 6.19
C LEU A 436 14.17 1.09 5.63
N MET A 437 15.16 1.73 5.01
CA MET A 437 14.98 3.02 4.34
C MET A 437 13.95 2.89 3.23
N GLN A 438 14.03 1.82 2.44
CA GLN A 438 13.06 1.53 1.38
C GLN A 438 11.66 1.33 1.96
N GLN A 439 11.53 0.55 3.03
CA GLN A 439 10.24 0.35 3.70
C GLN A 439 9.61 1.68 4.17
N TYR A 440 10.40 2.59 4.73
CA TYR A 440 9.92 3.93 5.07
C TYR A 440 9.53 4.76 3.84
N ASN A 441 10.29 4.71 2.75
CA ASN A 441 9.94 5.39 1.51
C ASN A 441 8.64 4.85 0.90
N ASP A 442 8.42 3.53 0.93
CA ASP A 442 7.20 2.90 0.43
C ASP A 442 5.97 3.35 1.23
N GLU A 443 6.08 3.42 2.55
CA GLU A 443 5.01 3.91 3.42
C GLU A 443 4.78 5.42 3.26
N ALA A 444 5.85 6.21 3.13
CA ALA A 444 5.73 7.63 2.79
C ALA A 444 5.02 7.82 1.45
N SER A 445 5.39 7.05 0.42
CA SER A 445 4.80 7.09 -0.92
C SER A 445 3.30 6.79 -0.88
N LYS A 446 2.88 5.76 -0.15
CA LYS A 446 1.44 5.41 0.03
C LYS A 446 0.68 6.56 0.68
N GLU A 447 1.21 7.12 1.76
CA GLU A 447 0.57 8.19 2.53
C GLU A 447 0.53 9.52 1.76
N ILE A 448 1.59 9.88 1.02
CA ILE A 448 1.62 11.05 0.11
C ILE A 448 0.56 10.89 -0.99
N PHE A 449 0.52 9.72 -1.62
CA PHE A 449 -0.43 9.44 -2.68
C PHE A 449 -1.87 9.53 -2.17
N ALA A 450 -2.17 8.95 -1.00
CA ALA A 450 -3.48 9.05 -0.36
C ALA A 450 -3.85 10.53 -0.08
N PHE A 451 -2.94 11.30 0.51
CA PHE A 451 -3.16 12.73 0.80
C PHE A 451 -3.57 13.53 -0.44
N PHE A 452 -2.86 13.37 -1.57
CA PHE A 452 -3.15 14.15 -2.78
C PHE A 452 -4.36 13.64 -3.58
N ASN A 453 -4.80 12.40 -3.36
CA ASN A 453 -5.83 11.75 -4.17
C ASN A 453 -7.12 11.41 -3.40
N GLU A 454 -7.21 11.66 -2.09
CA GLU A 454 -8.38 11.33 -1.26
C GLU A 454 -9.70 11.85 -1.84
N GLU A 455 -9.71 13.05 -2.42
CA GLU A 455 -10.91 13.67 -3.00
C GLU A 455 -10.96 13.64 -4.52
N ARG A 456 -9.97 13.03 -5.16
CA ARG A 456 -9.88 13.05 -6.62
C ARG A 456 -10.79 12.01 -7.22
N GLY A 457 -11.52 12.42 -8.26
CA GLY A 457 -12.28 11.49 -9.08
C GLY A 457 -11.37 10.48 -9.77
N LEU A 458 -11.93 9.35 -10.20
CA LEU A 458 -11.18 8.25 -10.84
C LEU A 458 -10.34 8.70 -12.05
N ASN A 459 -10.81 9.73 -12.77
CA ASN A 459 -10.17 10.29 -13.95
C ASN A 459 -9.09 11.34 -13.66
N HIS A 460 -8.67 11.48 -12.41
CA HIS A 460 -7.55 12.34 -12.02
C HIS A 460 -6.59 11.56 -11.12
N VAL A 461 -5.30 11.86 -11.28
CA VAL A 461 -4.25 11.35 -10.41
C VAL A 461 -3.24 12.45 -10.15
N ASP A 462 -2.86 12.63 -8.89
CA ASP A 462 -1.85 13.58 -8.46
C ASP A 462 -0.65 12.85 -7.88
N LEU A 463 0.47 12.98 -8.58
CA LEU A 463 1.74 12.31 -8.30
C LEU A 463 2.74 13.23 -7.59
N HIS A 464 2.33 14.44 -7.18
CA HIS A 464 3.21 15.37 -6.50
C HIS A 464 3.82 14.77 -5.22
N GLY A 465 5.09 15.07 -4.97
CA GLY A 465 5.79 14.62 -3.77
C GLY A 465 6.27 13.16 -3.79
N LEU A 466 5.92 12.39 -4.82
CA LEU A 466 6.46 11.06 -5.04
C LEU A 466 7.90 11.14 -5.60
N LEU A 467 8.74 10.16 -5.23
CA LEU A 467 10.09 10.08 -5.76
C LEU A 467 10.10 9.57 -7.20
N VAL A 468 11.16 9.96 -7.89
CA VAL A 468 11.61 9.34 -9.12
C VAL A 468 13.10 9.13 -9.02
N VAL A 469 13.57 8.05 -9.64
CA VAL A 469 14.97 7.69 -9.69
C VAL A 469 15.77 8.70 -10.52
N ASN A 470 16.97 8.99 -10.04
CA ASN A 470 17.97 9.74 -10.80
C ASN A 470 18.73 8.79 -11.73
N GLU A 471 18.49 8.88 -13.04
CA GLU A 471 19.15 8.05 -14.05
C GLU A 471 20.67 8.20 -14.08
N GLU A 472 21.22 9.39 -13.76
CA GLU A 472 22.67 9.59 -13.67
C GLU A 472 23.27 8.78 -12.50
N THR A 473 22.48 8.58 -11.43
CA THR A 473 22.90 7.76 -10.30
C THR A 473 22.81 6.28 -10.64
N LEU A 474 21.76 5.85 -11.35
CA LEU A 474 21.68 4.48 -11.85
C LEU A 474 22.78 4.14 -12.86
N ALA A 475 23.14 5.08 -13.74
CA ALA A 475 24.22 4.88 -14.71
C ALA A 475 25.57 4.64 -14.00
N ARG A 476 25.91 5.47 -12.99
CA ARG A 476 27.11 5.28 -12.17
C ARG A 476 27.07 3.97 -11.38
N ASP A 477 25.92 3.62 -10.81
CA ASP A 477 25.74 2.34 -10.12
C ASP A 477 25.92 1.16 -11.09
N LYS A 478 25.45 1.29 -12.34
CA LYS A 478 25.61 0.27 -13.40
C LYS A 478 27.09 0.07 -13.70
N GLU A 479 27.84 1.14 -13.93
CA GLU A 479 29.28 1.10 -14.20
C GLU A 479 30.04 0.41 -13.05
N GLN A 480 29.77 0.79 -11.80
CA GLN A 480 30.40 0.17 -10.63
C GLN A 480 30.06 -1.33 -10.50
N LEU A 481 28.82 -1.72 -10.80
CA LEU A 481 28.40 -3.12 -10.67
C LEU A 481 29.00 -4.02 -11.77
N LEU A 482 29.31 -3.47 -12.94
CA LEU A 482 29.94 -4.19 -14.06
C LEU A 482 31.39 -4.60 -13.77
N GLU A 483 32.05 -3.96 -12.80
CA GLU A 483 33.40 -4.35 -12.36
C GLU A 483 33.41 -5.75 -11.73
N ASP A 484 32.32 -6.09 -11.02
CA ASP A 484 32.24 -7.29 -10.18
C ASP A 484 31.20 -8.33 -10.65
N ASN A 485 30.38 -8.01 -11.66
CA ASN A 485 29.22 -8.84 -12.05
C ASN A 485 29.03 -8.91 -13.57
N PRO A 486 28.48 -10.03 -14.09
CA PRO A 486 28.11 -10.13 -15.50
C PRO A 486 27.00 -9.13 -15.85
N GLU A 487 27.02 -8.60 -17.08
CA GLU A 487 26.13 -7.54 -17.53
C GLU A 487 24.64 -7.85 -17.32
N GLU A 488 24.21 -9.08 -17.62
CA GLU A 488 22.82 -9.53 -17.44
C GLU A 488 22.34 -9.37 -16.00
N LYS A 489 23.17 -9.73 -15.02
CA LYS A 489 22.86 -9.58 -13.59
C LYS A 489 22.80 -8.10 -13.21
N VAL A 490 23.70 -7.28 -13.75
CA VAL A 490 23.69 -5.83 -13.50
C VAL A 490 22.42 -5.20 -14.06
N ILE A 491 22.00 -5.56 -15.28
CA ILE A 491 20.76 -5.05 -15.90
C ILE A 491 19.56 -5.36 -15.00
N THR A 492 19.44 -6.60 -14.51
CA THR A 492 18.37 -6.99 -13.57
C THR A 492 18.38 -6.14 -12.31
N ILE A 493 19.55 -5.97 -11.67
CA ILE A 493 19.67 -5.14 -10.45
C ILE A 493 19.27 -3.69 -10.71
N ILE A 494 19.70 -3.11 -11.85
CA ILE A 494 19.40 -1.72 -12.20
C ILE A 494 17.91 -1.54 -12.51
N ASN A 495 17.29 -2.48 -13.21
CA ASN A 495 15.86 -2.44 -13.49
C ASN A 495 15.04 -2.56 -12.21
N GLU A 496 15.37 -3.48 -11.30
CA GLU A 496 14.71 -3.58 -10.00
C GLU A 496 14.87 -2.30 -9.17
N ARG A 497 16.03 -1.65 -9.21
CA ARG A 497 16.25 -0.37 -8.52
C ARG A 497 15.43 0.76 -9.16
N ARG A 498 15.35 0.78 -10.50
CA ARG A 498 14.53 1.74 -11.24
C ARG A 498 13.06 1.59 -10.86
N GLU A 499 12.52 0.37 -10.97
CA GLU A 499 11.12 0.06 -10.63
C GLU A 499 10.78 0.39 -9.18
N ARG A 500 11.67 0.08 -8.24
CA ARG A 500 11.48 0.39 -6.82
C ARG A 500 11.54 1.89 -6.53
N GLY A 501 12.45 2.62 -7.18
CA GLY A 501 12.67 4.04 -6.89
C GLY A 501 11.82 5.00 -7.70
N ASP A 502 11.22 4.58 -8.82
CA ASP A 502 10.25 5.36 -9.60
C ASP A 502 8.83 5.28 -8.99
N GLU A 503 8.68 5.72 -7.73
CA GLU A 503 7.42 5.72 -6.98
C GLU A 503 6.25 6.34 -7.78
N ALA A 504 6.51 7.46 -8.47
CA ALA A 504 5.50 8.15 -9.27
C ALA A 504 4.98 7.31 -10.44
N VAL A 505 5.87 6.60 -11.15
CA VAL A 505 5.50 5.74 -12.28
C VAL A 505 4.73 4.53 -11.78
N ARG A 506 5.18 3.89 -10.69
CA ARG A 506 4.48 2.77 -10.08
C ARG A 506 3.05 3.14 -9.65
N LYS A 507 2.88 4.28 -8.97
CA LYS A 507 1.55 4.77 -8.55
C LYS A 507 0.67 5.18 -9.72
N LEU A 508 1.26 5.70 -10.79
CA LEU A 508 0.52 5.96 -12.02
C LEU A 508 0.01 4.67 -12.65
N LYS A 509 0.84 3.63 -12.75
CA LYS A 509 0.45 2.32 -13.28
C LYS A 509 -0.71 1.72 -12.48
N GLU A 510 -0.58 1.66 -11.15
CA GLU A 510 -1.66 1.22 -10.24
C GLU A 510 -2.97 1.98 -10.49
N LYS A 511 -2.88 3.29 -10.73
CA LYS A 511 -4.05 4.14 -10.97
C LYS A 511 -4.66 3.97 -12.35
N ILE A 512 -3.85 3.73 -13.38
CA ILE A 512 -4.32 3.41 -14.72
C ILE A 512 -5.04 2.07 -14.71
N ASP A 513 -4.48 1.06 -14.06
CA ASP A 513 -5.11 -0.26 -13.92
C ASP A 513 -6.47 -0.13 -13.22
N GLU A 514 -6.52 0.60 -12.09
CA GLU A 514 -7.78 0.89 -11.38
C GLU A 514 -8.77 1.66 -12.27
N PHE A 515 -8.27 2.64 -13.03
CA PHE A 515 -9.10 3.44 -13.94
C PHE A 515 -9.70 2.55 -15.02
N MET A 516 -8.90 1.72 -15.69
CA MET A 516 -9.33 0.84 -16.78
C MET A 516 -10.32 -0.23 -16.28
N GLU A 517 -10.06 -0.85 -15.12
CA GLU A 517 -10.97 -1.83 -14.51
C GLU A 517 -12.34 -1.20 -14.19
N LYS A 518 -12.35 0.03 -13.66
CA LYS A 518 -13.59 0.73 -13.29
C LYS A 518 -14.24 1.45 -14.48
N MET A 519 -13.51 1.64 -15.58
CA MET A 519 -13.98 2.32 -16.78
C MET A 519 -15.20 1.58 -17.34
N ASP A 520 -15.18 0.25 -17.41
CA ASP A 520 -16.30 -0.52 -17.94
C ASP A 520 -17.62 -0.31 -17.19
N ILE A 521 -17.53 -0.06 -15.88
CA ILE A 521 -18.69 0.10 -15.00
C ILE A 521 -19.23 1.54 -15.02
N LYS A 522 -18.35 2.55 -14.92
CA LYS A 522 -18.74 3.97 -14.77
C LYS A 522 -18.62 4.80 -16.05
N ALA A 523 -17.79 4.41 -17.02
CA ALA A 523 -17.59 5.20 -18.24
C ALA A 523 -18.81 5.18 -19.16
N ARG A 524 -19.70 4.19 -19.05
CA ARG A 524 -21.00 4.23 -19.74
C ARG A 524 -21.87 5.41 -19.27
N SER A 525 -21.80 5.79 -17.99
CA SER A 525 -22.63 6.86 -17.44
C SER A 525 -21.99 8.25 -17.56
N GLU A 526 -20.66 8.37 -17.36
CA GLU A 526 -19.98 9.68 -17.36
C GLU A 526 -19.19 10.00 -18.64
N LYS A 527 -18.90 8.99 -19.48
CA LYS A 527 -18.15 9.12 -20.76
C LYS A 527 -16.83 9.89 -20.65
N LYS A 528 -16.10 9.74 -19.54
CA LYS A 528 -14.73 10.26 -19.37
C LYS A 528 -13.73 9.18 -19.74
N THR A 529 -13.18 9.28 -20.95
CA THR A 529 -12.24 8.30 -21.54
C THR A 529 -10.78 8.72 -21.39
N TRP A 530 -10.49 9.55 -20.39
CA TRP A 530 -9.18 10.16 -20.19
C TRP A 530 -8.81 10.19 -18.70
N LEU A 531 -7.51 10.21 -18.43
CA LEU A 531 -6.92 10.38 -17.10
C LEU A 531 -6.04 11.63 -17.10
N GLU A 532 -6.38 12.61 -16.25
CA GLU A 532 -5.52 13.77 -15.99
C GLU A 532 -4.46 13.39 -14.95
N VAL A 533 -3.20 13.42 -15.38
CA VAL A 533 -2.02 13.07 -14.60
C VAL A 533 -1.30 14.35 -14.18
N ILE A 534 -1.38 14.67 -12.90
CA ILE A 534 -0.82 15.88 -12.30
C ILE A 534 0.58 15.55 -11.76
N VAL A 535 1.60 16.04 -12.44
CA VAL A 535 3.04 15.79 -12.17
C VAL A 535 3.75 16.98 -11.51
N GLY A 536 3.08 18.12 -11.48
CA GLY A 536 3.55 19.36 -10.88
C GLY A 536 4.38 20.25 -11.77
N ALA A 537 4.23 21.55 -11.56
CA ALA A 537 4.85 22.58 -12.39
C ALA A 537 6.36 22.77 -12.09
N GLY A 538 6.91 22.10 -11.08
CA GLY A 538 8.35 22.14 -10.76
C GLY A 538 8.84 23.40 -10.07
N HIS A 539 7.96 24.35 -9.74
CA HIS A 539 8.32 25.62 -9.08
C HIS A 539 9.02 25.46 -7.73
N HIS A 540 8.86 24.32 -7.06
CA HIS A 540 9.46 24.01 -5.74
C HIS A 540 10.65 23.04 -5.82
N SER A 541 11.18 22.79 -7.02
CA SER A 541 12.42 22.02 -7.13
C SER A 541 13.60 22.98 -6.99
N MET A 542 14.64 22.59 -6.24
CA MET A 542 15.83 23.43 -5.99
C MET A 542 16.52 23.98 -7.27
N ALA A 543 16.25 23.40 -8.43
CA ALA A 543 16.80 23.82 -9.72
C ALA A 543 15.72 24.27 -10.74
N GLY A 544 14.46 24.42 -10.31
CA GLY A 544 13.32 24.66 -11.21
C GLY A 544 13.06 23.51 -12.22
N ARG A 545 13.72 22.36 -12.06
CA ARG A 545 13.60 21.19 -12.93
C ARG A 545 12.51 20.25 -12.44
N GLN A 546 11.52 20.00 -13.29
CA GLN A 546 10.51 18.97 -13.08
C GLN A 546 11.15 17.58 -13.20
N LYS A 547 11.29 16.86 -12.09
CA LYS A 547 11.86 15.50 -12.10
C LYS A 547 10.83 14.43 -12.49
N ILE A 548 9.59 14.57 -12.01
CA ILE A 548 8.51 13.60 -12.21
C ILE A 548 8.04 13.59 -13.67
N ARG A 549 7.83 14.77 -14.26
CA ARG A 549 7.25 14.91 -15.59
C ARG A 549 8.00 14.14 -16.68
N PRO A 550 9.34 14.26 -16.86
CA PRO A 550 10.05 13.53 -17.90
C PRO A 550 9.88 12.01 -17.79
N LYS A 551 9.90 11.47 -16.56
CA LYS A 551 9.71 10.05 -16.29
C LYS A 551 8.31 9.57 -16.63
N VAL A 552 7.30 10.34 -16.23
CA VAL A 552 5.91 10.05 -16.52
C VAL A 552 5.60 10.18 -18.02
N GLU A 553 6.11 11.21 -18.70
CA GLU A 553 5.95 11.37 -20.15
C GLU A 553 6.59 10.21 -20.91
N MET A 554 7.81 9.80 -20.53
CA MET A 554 8.50 8.66 -21.14
C MET A 554 7.70 7.37 -20.97
N PHE A 555 7.28 7.05 -19.75
CA PHE A 555 6.44 5.88 -19.45
C PHE A 555 5.14 5.88 -20.26
N LEU A 556 4.41 7.01 -20.25
CA LEU A 556 3.15 7.10 -20.98
C LEU A 556 3.36 7.01 -22.50
N GLN A 557 4.48 7.51 -23.03
CA GLN A 557 4.74 7.50 -24.47
C GLN A 557 5.09 6.09 -24.97
N GLU A 558 5.73 5.30 -24.10
CA GLU A 558 6.02 3.89 -24.33
C GLU A 558 4.73 3.04 -24.27
N GLU A 559 3.93 3.20 -23.21
CA GLU A 559 2.72 2.39 -23.00
C GLU A 559 1.52 2.84 -23.86
N TYR A 560 1.40 4.14 -24.13
CA TYR A 560 0.26 4.76 -24.80
C TYR A 560 0.71 5.76 -25.90
N PRO A 561 1.41 5.29 -26.94
CA PRO A 561 2.00 6.15 -27.95
C PRO A 561 0.95 7.02 -28.66
N GLY A 562 1.20 8.33 -28.71
CA GLY A 562 0.33 9.30 -29.40
C GLY A 562 -0.95 9.68 -28.65
N LYS A 563 -1.17 9.17 -27.44
CA LYS A 563 -2.38 9.43 -26.63
C LYS A 563 -2.21 10.52 -25.56
N ILE A 564 -1.04 11.15 -25.51
CA ILE A 564 -0.69 12.13 -24.46
C ILE A 564 -0.89 13.54 -24.96
N SER A 565 -1.45 14.39 -24.12
CA SER A 565 -1.55 15.83 -24.35
C SER A 565 -1.17 16.61 -23.10
N VAL A 566 -0.54 17.77 -23.28
CA VAL A 566 -0.18 18.66 -22.17
C VAL A 566 -1.38 19.54 -21.82
N VAL A 567 -1.85 19.47 -20.56
CA VAL A 567 -2.99 20.28 -20.08
C VAL A 567 -2.54 21.62 -19.53
N ASN A 568 -1.42 21.61 -18.81
CA ASN A 568 -0.74 22.80 -18.31
C ASN A 568 0.73 22.45 -17.99
N GLU A 569 1.48 23.38 -17.40
CA GLU A 569 2.88 23.16 -17.06
C GLU A 569 3.09 22.04 -16.03
N GLY A 570 2.08 21.73 -15.21
CA GLY A 570 2.14 20.70 -14.18
C GLY A 570 1.18 19.52 -14.36
N ALA A 571 0.54 19.38 -15.53
CA ALA A 571 -0.38 18.27 -15.79
C ALA A 571 -0.36 17.80 -17.25
N LEU A 572 -0.53 16.50 -17.40
CA LEU A 572 -0.67 15.76 -18.64
C LEU A 572 -2.06 15.12 -18.66
N VAL A 573 -2.55 14.79 -19.85
CA VAL A 573 -3.73 13.96 -20.03
C VAL A 573 -3.39 12.81 -20.95
N VAL A 574 -3.82 11.62 -20.56
CA VAL A 574 -3.81 10.42 -21.39
C VAL A 574 -5.24 10.15 -21.82
N THR A 575 -5.48 10.10 -23.13
CA THR A 575 -6.81 9.80 -23.70
C THR A 575 -6.83 8.36 -24.20
N PHE A 576 -7.57 7.48 -23.52
CA PHE A 576 -7.62 6.06 -23.85
C PHE A 576 -8.48 5.78 -25.08
N GLU A 577 -9.60 6.50 -25.18
CA GLU A 577 -10.54 6.44 -26.31
C GLU A 577 -10.92 7.85 -26.76
N GLU A 578 -11.07 8.03 -28.07
CA GLU A 578 -11.59 9.28 -28.60
C GLU A 578 -13.01 9.54 -28.09
N TYR A 579 -13.35 10.83 -27.95
CA TYR A 579 -14.72 11.21 -27.67
C TYR A 579 -15.67 10.67 -28.77
N PRO A 580 -16.68 9.87 -28.42
CA PRO A 580 -17.45 9.12 -29.42
C PRO A 580 -18.53 9.96 -30.11
N ASN A 581 -18.99 11.06 -29.49
CA ASN A 581 -20.15 11.80 -30.02
C ASN A 581 -19.69 12.88 -31.02
N GLY A 582 -20.25 12.88 -32.24
CA GLY A 582 -19.97 13.86 -33.29
C GLY A 582 -20.58 15.26 -33.09
N GLY A 583 -21.04 15.59 -31.88
CA GLY A 583 -21.79 16.81 -31.59
C GLY A 583 -21.06 17.81 -30.70
N ARG A 584 -21.83 18.76 -30.17
CA ARG A 584 -21.38 19.73 -29.17
C ARG A 584 -20.97 18.98 -27.90
N CYS A 585 -19.87 19.40 -27.31
CA CYS A 585 -19.27 18.82 -26.12
C CYS A 585 -18.71 19.93 -25.23
N PHE A 586 -18.31 19.55 -24.03
CA PHE A 586 -17.48 20.37 -23.18
C PHE A 586 -16.02 20.06 -23.46
N GLY A 587 -15.22 21.09 -23.76
CA GLY A 587 -13.81 20.97 -24.10
C GLY A 587 -12.92 21.74 -23.13
N HIS A 588 -11.83 21.12 -22.69
CA HIS A 588 -10.73 21.80 -22.01
C HIS A 588 -9.65 22.10 -23.03
N TYR A 589 -9.07 23.30 -22.98
CA TYR A 589 -8.05 23.73 -23.92
C TYR A 589 -6.82 24.24 -23.17
N TYR A 590 -5.68 24.15 -23.82
CA TYR A 590 -4.43 24.69 -23.34
C TYR A 590 -3.65 25.36 -24.47
N CYS A 591 -3.30 26.63 -24.29
CA CYS A 591 -2.46 27.35 -25.23
C CYS A 591 -0.98 27.16 -24.90
N GLN A 592 -0.25 26.43 -25.74
CA GLN A 592 1.19 26.22 -25.57
C GLN A 592 2.01 27.52 -25.64
N THR A 593 1.49 28.57 -26.29
CA THR A 593 2.17 29.88 -26.42
C THR A 593 2.09 30.71 -25.15
N CYS A 594 0.89 30.98 -24.62
CA CYS A 594 0.71 31.83 -23.43
C CYS A 594 0.49 31.06 -22.12
N LYS A 595 0.54 29.73 -22.17
CA LYS A 595 0.40 28.80 -21.04
C LYS A 595 -0.92 28.97 -20.27
N LYS A 596 -1.97 29.46 -20.93
CA LYS A 596 -3.31 29.59 -20.34
C LYS A 596 -4.17 28.41 -20.73
N SER A 597 -4.89 27.87 -19.75
CA SER A 597 -5.96 26.91 -19.95
C SER A 597 -7.31 27.59 -19.84
N TRP A 598 -8.30 27.05 -20.55
CA TRP A 598 -9.70 27.45 -20.41
C TRP A 598 -10.61 26.27 -20.69
N ARG A 599 -11.89 26.42 -20.32
CA ARG A 599 -12.94 25.44 -20.58
C ARG A 599 -14.02 26.10 -21.40
N SER A 600 -14.64 25.34 -22.30
CA SER A 600 -15.70 25.84 -23.16
C SER A 600 -16.80 24.80 -23.31
N GLY A 601 -18.04 25.22 -23.05
CA GLY A 601 -19.24 24.46 -23.40
C GLY A 601 -19.68 24.65 -24.85
N GLN A 602 -18.92 25.37 -25.68
CA GLN A 602 -19.13 25.56 -27.13
C GLN A 602 -18.07 24.82 -27.95
N SER A 603 -17.67 23.65 -27.45
CA SER A 603 -16.65 22.82 -28.08
C SER A 603 -17.30 21.73 -28.91
N PHE A 604 -16.56 21.21 -29.88
CA PHE A 604 -17.00 20.14 -30.77
C PHE A 604 -15.87 19.13 -30.95
N LYS A 605 -16.22 17.87 -31.25
CA LYS A 605 -15.23 16.80 -31.47
C LYS A 605 -14.17 17.25 -32.47
N ASN A 606 -12.90 17.19 -32.08
CA ASN A 606 -11.74 17.50 -32.93
C ASN A 606 -11.75 18.91 -33.55
N LYS A 607 -12.45 19.88 -32.95
CA LYS A 607 -12.49 21.27 -33.43
C LYS A 607 -11.68 22.19 -32.51
N TRP A 608 -10.81 23.01 -33.11
CA TRP A 608 -9.97 23.94 -32.37
C TRP A 608 -10.74 25.19 -31.92
N GLN A 609 -10.22 25.82 -30.87
CA GLN A 609 -10.58 27.18 -30.47
C GLN A 609 -9.33 28.07 -30.40
N GLY A 610 -9.49 29.32 -30.82
CA GLY A 610 -8.46 30.34 -30.78
C GLY A 610 -8.23 30.82 -29.35
N CYS A 611 -6.98 30.89 -28.91
CA CYS A 611 -6.65 31.45 -27.61
C CYS A 611 -6.99 32.96 -27.55
N PHE A 612 -7.98 33.31 -26.73
CA PHE A 612 -8.42 34.71 -26.54
C PHE A 612 -7.26 35.62 -26.10
N LYS A 613 -6.44 35.18 -25.14
CA LYS A 613 -5.31 35.98 -24.64
C LYS A 613 -4.29 36.30 -25.74
N CYS A 614 -3.92 35.33 -26.57
CA CYS A 614 -3.00 35.58 -27.68
C CYS A 614 -3.60 36.51 -28.74
N TYR A 615 -4.89 36.36 -29.00
CA TYR A 615 -5.60 37.24 -29.92
C TYR A 615 -5.64 38.69 -29.41
N ASP A 616 -6.01 38.88 -28.14
CA ASP A 616 -6.11 40.18 -27.48
C ASP A 616 -4.74 40.89 -27.38
N GLU A 617 -3.67 40.13 -27.12
CA GLU A 617 -2.29 40.63 -27.10
C GLU A 617 -1.70 40.87 -28.52
N GLY A 618 -2.48 40.73 -29.59
CA GLY A 618 -2.00 40.94 -30.97
C GLY A 618 -1.01 39.88 -31.48
N LYS A 619 -0.89 38.73 -30.80
CA LYS A 619 0.03 37.62 -31.17
C LYS A 619 -0.56 36.68 -32.24
N GLY A 620 -1.65 37.09 -32.87
CA GLY A 620 -2.43 36.30 -33.81
C GLY A 620 -3.29 35.21 -33.15
N ILE A 621 -4.14 34.57 -33.96
CA ILE A 621 -5.03 33.49 -33.50
C ILE A 621 -4.23 32.20 -33.34
N LYS A 622 -3.93 31.82 -32.10
CA LYS A 622 -3.34 30.52 -31.80
C LYS A 622 -4.44 29.47 -31.70
N LYS A 623 -4.53 28.61 -32.71
CA LYS A 623 -5.50 27.51 -32.81
C LYS A 623 -5.11 26.40 -31.84
N CYS A 624 -5.97 26.09 -30.87
CA CYS A 624 -5.74 25.06 -29.86
C CYS A 624 -6.81 23.98 -29.95
N LEU A 625 -6.39 22.72 -30.06
CA LEU A 625 -7.29 21.57 -29.95
C LEU A 625 -7.66 21.32 -28.47
N PRO A 626 -8.85 20.75 -28.21
CA PRO A 626 -9.22 20.39 -26.85
C PRO A 626 -8.35 19.23 -26.36
N VAL A 627 -7.79 19.36 -25.16
CA VAL A 627 -6.98 18.32 -24.50
C VAL A 627 -7.84 17.29 -23.76
N MET A 628 -9.07 17.67 -23.39
CA MET A 628 -10.08 16.79 -22.81
C MET A 628 -11.43 17.15 -23.42
N GLN A 629 -12.24 16.14 -23.70
CA GLN A 629 -13.61 16.31 -24.17
C GLN A 629 -14.56 15.42 -23.35
N GLN A 630 -15.74 15.95 -23.01
CA GLN A 630 -16.79 15.21 -22.31
C GLN A 630 -18.18 15.69 -22.75
N PRO A 631 -19.25 14.92 -22.49
CA PRO A 631 -20.60 15.37 -22.75
C PRO A 631 -20.92 16.64 -21.95
N LEU A 632 -21.77 17.52 -22.50
CA LEU A 632 -22.25 18.67 -21.74
C LEU A 632 -23.08 18.21 -20.54
N GLN A 633 -22.71 18.64 -19.34
CA GLN A 633 -23.55 18.44 -18.16
C GLN A 633 -24.54 19.59 -17.98
N LYS A 634 -25.75 19.31 -17.47
CA LYS A 634 -26.79 20.34 -17.25
C LYS A 634 -26.35 21.46 -16.31
N SER A 635 -25.49 21.14 -15.33
CA SER A 635 -24.90 22.10 -14.38
C SER A 635 -23.98 23.11 -15.07
N GLU A 636 -23.23 22.69 -16.09
CA GLU A 636 -22.28 23.53 -16.83
C GLU A 636 -22.98 24.54 -17.77
N LEU A 637 -24.22 24.26 -18.15
CA LEU A 637 -25.04 25.19 -18.94
C LEU A 637 -25.50 26.40 -18.14
N ARG A 638 -25.66 26.25 -16.82
CA ARG A 638 -26.03 27.33 -15.91
C ARG A 638 -24.76 28.04 -15.47
N GLY A 639 -24.16 28.82 -16.37
CA GLY A 639 -23.00 29.66 -16.03
C GLY A 639 -23.24 30.35 -14.69
N GLY A 640 -22.34 30.12 -13.73
CA GLY A 640 -22.49 30.67 -12.37
C GLY A 640 -22.71 32.18 -12.43
N ALA A 641 -23.45 32.73 -11.48
CA ALA A 641 -23.93 34.12 -11.49
C ALA A 641 -22.83 35.20 -11.64
N GLY A 642 -21.55 34.84 -11.50
CA GLY A 642 -20.39 35.72 -11.71
C GLY A 642 -19.59 35.49 -13.00
N ALA A 643 -19.94 34.52 -13.84
CA ALA A 643 -19.25 34.31 -15.11
C ALA A 643 -19.61 35.46 -16.06
N ARG A 644 -18.71 36.44 -16.20
CA ARG A 644 -18.81 37.44 -17.27
C ARG A 644 -19.07 36.69 -18.56
N LYS A 645 -20.22 36.94 -19.19
CA LYS A 645 -20.59 36.36 -20.48
C LYS A 645 -19.61 36.89 -21.52
N TYR A 646 -18.45 36.24 -21.65
CA TYR A 646 -17.55 36.51 -22.75
C TYR A 646 -18.32 36.23 -24.03
N ARG A 647 -18.47 37.26 -24.86
CA ARG A 647 -19.14 37.13 -26.13
C ARG A 647 -18.37 36.12 -26.96
N HIS A 648 -19.04 35.07 -27.43
CA HIS A 648 -18.44 34.12 -28.36
C HIS A 648 -17.90 34.87 -29.59
N LEU A 649 -16.58 34.86 -29.75
CA LEU A 649 -15.91 35.49 -30.89
C LEU A 649 -15.83 34.47 -32.02
N LYS A 650 -16.66 34.65 -33.06
CA LYS A 650 -16.77 33.71 -34.20
C LYS A 650 -15.42 33.38 -34.84
N GLN A 651 -14.54 34.37 -34.97
CA GLN A 651 -13.18 34.20 -35.52
C GLN A 651 -12.24 33.33 -34.66
N LEU A 652 -12.56 33.09 -33.39
CA LEU A 652 -11.81 32.20 -32.51
C LEU A 652 -12.42 30.80 -32.44
N CYS A 653 -13.39 30.47 -33.29
CA CYS A 653 -14.04 29.16 -33.30
C CYS A 653 -14.02 28.56 -34.70
N GLN A 654 -13.38 27.40 -34.83
CA GLN A 654 -13.32 26.68 -36.10
C GLN A 654 -14.70 26.45 -36.71
N VAL A 655 -15.68 26.06 -35.90
CA VAL A 655 -17.03 25.76 -36.39
C VAL A 655 -17.69 27.00 -36.99
N CYS A 656 -17.50 28.18 -36.39
CA CYS A 656 -18.03 29.42 -36.98
C CYS A 656 -17.24 29.91 -38.20
N GLU A 657 -15.91 29.67 -38.24
CA GLU A 657 -15.08 29.96 -39.42
C GLU A 657 -15.51 29.09 -40.63
N GLU A 658 -15.89 27.84 -40.38
CA GLU A 658 -16.41 26.90 -41.38
C GLU A 658 -17.90 27.15 -41.75
N GLY A 659 -18.52 28.22 -41.25
CA GLY A 659 -19.93 28.56 -41.53
C GLY A 659 -20.97 27.82 -40.68
N GLY A 660 -20.55 27.04 -39.68
CA GLY A 660 -21.43 26.36 -38.73
C GLY A 660 -22.00 27.27 -37.63
N SER A 661 -23.16 26.90 -37.10
CA SER A 661 -23.78 27.58 -35.95
C SER A 661 -23.30 27.00 -34.62
N CYS A 662 -22.59 27.80 -33.82
CA CYS A 662 -22.30 27.48 -32.42
C CYS A 662 -23.45 27.84 -31.46
N THR A 663 -24.48 28.53 -31.97
CA THR A 663 -25.70 28.90 -31.26
C THR A 663 -26.73 27.78 -31.42
N MET A 664 -26.90 27.00 -30.36
CA MET A 664 -28.18 26.37 -30.01
C MET A 664 -28.58 26.91 -28.66
#